data_AF-A0A9P7GKJ2-F1
#
_entry.id   AF-A0A9P7GKJ2-F1
#
_cell.length_a   1.000
_cell.length_b   1.000
_cell.length_c   1.000
_cell.angle_alpha   90.00
_cell.angle_beta   90.00
_cell.angle_gamma   90.00
#
_symmetry.space_group_name_H-M   'P 1'
#
loop_
_entity.id
_entity.type
_entity.pdbx_description
1 polymer ?
#
loop_
_entity_poly.entity_id
_entity_poly.type
_entity_poly.pdbx_seq_one_letter_code
_entity_poly.pdbx_strand_id
1 'polypeptide(L)'
;MDSTTANTSNNSSTPSSEPKTAVRIMVPTRPLLNHPDDEYITDLRDEEGRPRYDSVTVLHDLSTYDMLPSGRIIAGSKRAARARDAPLPAKEVRMEDIMFGAEAGAGAFEGFGVIDTARRGGMQELAEVANLWHTMPELLPQALSLFFHFLDRDLTPLDPQSALQRTPTSDRAFMCMVGLSKAGNLLNDNDDHGEMIVRAWPGVFKWSAFLFAGRIQNPRAPPALQKANLDFVSATWYSLSRSTRGRQAMNATKGCVEIATKMWILEDRGNVPSVIDIPSATTALHSMIRDDTEASLKRVVAAAGGDLNNVVQLALSRLRSAVNGPDITDTKTTAYLDLIGHLSRGQDPPLRNAFMHANTLLLCTKAALSISKLLNSGGPPILVDSMVAAFGYLANFLQSTDGFSWIIQSLQAGLLVAWVDSTPHLHKVDQEDSDMVLSIVRDILPKYLVYRSVIDAVDLTMRVLNQPLHKERVMNSMASKVWTDFHGLALERLVVTMQAAAFKGKEGKLQSISKSDSQFFHHLFTRDARHHLPRLRRLALTEYPGTTKAALIICIDYTVLPPKYSIKPLADYEKDLPEMRGSPNTEARNDALIERARENPGKFTIIQSKIANGEGLQMVMTVVTGSFWDDSDNQWAIPGAIEDKTIDGEDEKYSGKTIDGVDMMMTRMILNDILKSHGEPAAF
;
A
#
# COMPACT_ATOMS: atom_id res chain seq x y z
N MET A 1 -39.18 50.19 -20.78
CA MET A 1 -40.35 50.38 -21.66
C MET A 1 -40.82 48.98 -21.98
N ASP A 2 -41.85 48.39 -21.36
CA ASP A 2 -43.10 48.99 -20.90
C ASP A 2 -43.57 48.47 -19.54
N SER A 3 -44.25 49.38 -18.85
CA SER A 3 -44.94 49.27 -17.59
C SER A 3 -46.41 48.95 -17.79
N THR A 4 -47.03 48.14 -16.94
CA THR A 4 -48.34 48.53 -16.34
C THR A 4 -48.65 47.78 -15.05
N THR A 5 -48.92 48.62 -14.05
CA THR A 5 -49.49 48.46 -12.70
C THR A 5 -50.88 47.79 -12.65
N ALA A 6 -51.21 47.10 -11.55
CA ALA A 6 -52.10 47.64 -10.50
C ALA A 6 -52.54 46.63 -9.39
N ASN A 7 -52.54 47.16 -8.17
CA ASN A 7 -53.51 47.01 -7.06
C ASN A 7 -53.56 45.76 -6.15
N THR A 8 -52.92 45.96 -4.99
CA THR A 8 -53.41 45.87 -3.60
C THR A 8 -54.88 45.48 -3.32
N SER A 9 -55.06 44.52 -2.41
CA SER A 9 -56.11 44.57 -1.38
C SER A 9 -55.65 43.89 -0.09
N ASN A 10 -55.80 44.61 1.02
CA ASN A 10 -55.61 44.22 2.41
C ASN A 10 -56.45 42.99 2.81
N ASN A 11 -55.94 42.16 3.72
CA ASN A 11 -56.73 41.80 4.91
C ASN A 11 -55.86 41.30 6.07
N SER A 12 -56.26 41.79 7.24
CA SER A 12 -55.74 41.61 8.58
C SER A 12 -56.02 40.22 9.17
N SER A 13 -55.07 39.68 9.94
CA SER A 13 -55.38 38.78 11.06
C SER A 13 -54.30 38.83 12.13
N THR A 14 -54.78 38.94 13.37
CA THR A 14 -54.15 38.99 14.70
C THR A 14 -53.12 37.89 15.03
N PRO A 15 -52.24 38.12 16.02
CA PRO A 15 -51.20 37.17 16.41
C PRO A 15 -51.73 36.09 17.36
N SER A 16 -51.63 34.81 16.97
CA SER A 16 -51.84 33.69 17.88
C SER A 16 -50.54 33.27 18.53
N SER A 17 -50.58 33.20 19.86
CA SER A 17 -49.61 32.62 20.79
C SER A 17 -48.82 31.41 20.25
N GLU A 18 -47.50 31.54 20.19
CA GLU A 18 -46.57 30.41 20.11
C GLU A 18 -46.49 29.66 21.45
N PRO A 19 -46.53 28.32 21.46
CA PRO A 19 -46.16 27.56 22.64
C PRO A 19 -44.63 27.48 22.75
N LYS A 20 -44.10 27.97 23.88
CA LYS A 20 -42.71 27.75 24.29
C LYS A 20 -42.46 26.24 24.43
N THR A 21 -41.86 25.63 23.42
CA THR A 21 -41.32 24.28 23.50
C THR A 21 -39.87 24.39 23.94
N ALA A 22 -39.59 24.00 25.18
CA ALA A 22 -38.24 23.93 25.71
C ALA A 22 -37.45 22.85 24.95
N VAL A 23 -36.49 23.28 24.12
CA VAL A 23 -35.49 22.40 23.53
C VAL A 23 -34.48 22.05 24.62
N ARG A 24 -34.69 20.90 25.25
CA ARG A 24 -33.71 20.25 26.12
C ARG A 24 -32.64 19.64 25.21
N ILE A 25 -31.46 20.26 25.16
CA ILE A 25 -30.28 19.70 24.50
C ILE A 25 -29.88 18.44 25.27
N MET A 26 -30.23 17.28 24.72
CA MET A 26 -29.69 16.00 25.15
C MET A 26 -28.29 15.84 24.54
N VAL A 27 -27.29 15.90 25.40
CA VAL A 27 -25.94 15.39 25.13
C VAL A 27 -26.07 13.87 24.93
N PRO A 28 -25.58 13.28 23.83
CA PRO A 28 -25.60 11.84 23.68
C PRO A 28 -24.55 11.21 24.60
N THR A 29 -25.01 10.58 25.68
CA THR A 29 -24.25 9.61 26.45
C THR A 29 -23.95 8.40 25.58
N ARG A 30 -22.67 8.08 25.41
CA ARG A 30 -22.18 6.85 24.78
C ARG A 30 -22.81 5.62 25.43
N PRO A 31 -23.21 4.58 24.67
CA PRO A 31 -23.50 3.28 25.26
C PRO A 31 -22.19 2.61 25.67
N LEU A 32 -22.10 2.23 26.94
CA LEU A 32 -21.14 1.24 27.42
C LEU A 32 -21.55 -0.12 26.83
N LEU A 33 -20.86 -0.54 25.77
CA LEU A 33 -20.85 -1.93 25.34
C LEU A 33 -19.83 -2.67 26.22
N ASN A 34 -20.36 -3.41 27.20
CA ASN A 34 -19.61 -4.44 27.89
C ASN A 34 -19.37 -5.59 26.91
N HIS A 35 -18.13 -5.77 26.49
CA HIS A 35 -17.63 -7.04 25.98
C HIS A 35 -16.91 -7.76 27.14
N PRO A 36 -17.33 -8.97 27.53
CA PRO A 36 -16.47 -9.87 28.28
C PRO A 36 -15.49 -10.53 27.30
N ASP A 37 -14.36 -11.01 27.83
CA ASP A 37 -13.25 -11.73 27.18
C ASP A 37 -12.01 -10.87 26.89
N ASP A 38 -11.38 -10.39 27.97
CA ASP A 38 -9.92 -10.19 28.06
C ASP A 38 -9.41 -11.04 29.23
N GLU A 39 -9.08 -12.31 28.97
CA GLU A 39 -8.32 -13.14 29.91
C GLU A 39 -6.81 -12.91 29.73
N TYR A 40 -6.23 -12.28 30.75
CA TYR A 40 -4.86 -12.41 31.26
C TYR A 40 -3.79 -13.06 30.34
N ILE A 41 -2.93 -12.22 29.74
CA ILE A 41 -1.53 -12.60 29.51
C ILE A 41 -0.80 -12.43 30.85
N THR A 42 -0.61 -13.53 31.58
CA THR A 42 0.28 -13.58 32.73
C THR A 42 1.74 -13.71 32.27
N ASP A 43 2.58 -12.90 32.91
CA ASP A 43 4.04 -12.85 32.84
C ASP A 43 4.66 -14.26 32.99
N LEU A 44 5.36 -14.75 31.96
CA LEU A 44 6.21 -15.94 32.04
C LEU A 44 7.65 -15.52 32.34
N ARG A 45 7.88 -15.14 33.60
CA ARG A 45 9.22 -15.09 34.20
C ARG A 45 9.30 -16.17 35.27
N ASP A 46 10.45 -16.82 35.41
CA ASP A 46 10.67 -17.69 36.56
C ASP A 46 10.75 -16.88 37.87
N GLU A 47 10.83 -17.57 39.01
CA GLU A 47 10.92 -16.95 40.35
C GLU A 47 12.16 -16.06 40.53
N GLU A 48 13.06 -16.01 39.54
CA GLU A 48 14.27 -15.19 39.52
C GLU A 48 14.22 -14.07 38.46
N GLY A 49 13.10 -13.89 37.76
CA GLY A 49 12.88 -12.79 36.82
C GLY A 49 13.57 -12.94 35.46
N ARG A 50 14.00 -14.15 35.07
CA ARG A 50 14.68 -14.40 33.78
C ARG A 50 13.70 -14.93 32.71
N PRO A 51 13.89 -14.55 31.43
CA PRO A 51 13.13 -15.15 30.34
C PRO A 51 13.64 -16.57 30.05
N ARG A 52 12.74 -17.56 30.02
CA ARG A 52 13.04 -18.93 29.57
C ARG A 52 13.29 -18.92 28.06
N TYR A 53 14.49 -19.32 27.64
CA TYR A 53 14.77 -19.72 26.27
C TYR A 53 14.89 -21.25 26.24
N ASP A 54 13.95 -21.93 25.58
CA ASP A 54 14.12 -23.34 25.25
C ASP A 54 15.08 -23.45 24.05
N SER A 55 16.27 -23.99 24.32
CA SER A 55 17.27 -24.33 23.31
C SER A 55 16.84 -25.60 22.57
N VAL A 56 16.51 -25.49 21.28
CA VAL A 56 16.39 -26.65 20.38
C VAL A 56 17.74 -26.90 19.73
N THR A 57 18.36 -28.01 20.11
CA THR A 57 19.56 -28.56 19.49
C THR A 57 19.22 -29.12 18.11
N VAL A 58 19.74 -28.50 17.04
CA VAL A 58 19.62 -29.03 15.67
C VAL A 58 20.87 -29.85 15.36
N LEU A 59 20.67 -31.14 15.13
CA LEU A 59 21.66 -32.06 14.56
C LEU A 59 21.87 -31.72 13.08
N HIS A 60 23.13 -31.50 12.71
CA HIS A 60 23.58 -31.43 11.32
C HIS A 60 23.36 -32.77 10.62
N ASP A 61 22.74 -32.75 9.45
CA ASP A 61 23.07 -33.73 8.41
C ASP A 61 23.00 -33.10 7.01
N LEU A 62 24.03 -33.38 6.22
CA LEU A 62 24.27 -32.89 4.87
C LEU A 62 23.88 -33.99 3.88
N SER A 63 23.00 -33.69 2.92
CA SER A 63 23.16 -34.20 1.54
C SER A 63 22.18 -33.57 0.54
N THR A 64 22.78 -33.10 -0.56
CA THR A 64 22.30 -33.01 -1.93
C THR A 64 21.08 -33.86 -2.30
N TYR A 65 20.11 -33.32 -3.05
CA TYR A 65 19.53 -34.04 -4.21
C TYR A 65 18.80 -33.13 -5.22
N ASP A 66 19.17 -33.35 -6.48
CA ASP A 66 18.44 -33.07 -7.71
C ASP A 66 17.08 -33.80 -7.79
N MET A 67 16.19 -33.22 -8.60
CA MET A 67 15.17 -33.88 -9.46
C MET A 67 14.30 -34.99 -8.83
N LEU A 68 13.01 -34.67 -8.67
CA LEU A 68 11.91 -35.58 -8.36
C LEU A 68 11.92 -36.87 -9.21
N PRO A 69 11.61 -38.03 -8.59
CA PRO A 69 10.88 -39.08 -9.28
C PRO A 69 9.57 -39.44 -8.57
N SER A 70 8.54 -39.52 -9.40
CA SER A 70 7.32 -40.33 -9.30
C SER A 70 7.29 -41.47 -8.27
N GLY A 71 6.23 -41.45 -7.45
CA GLY A 71 5.35 -42.59 -7.13
C GLY A 71 5.89 -43.73 -6.24
N ARG A 72 5.38 -43.82 -5.01
CA ARG A 72 5.18 -45.10 -4.29
C ARG A 72 4.01 -44.99 -3.31
N ILE A 73 2.93 -45.72 -3.59
CA ILE A 73 1.85 -46.02 -2.63
C ILE A 73 2.20 -47.33 -1.92
N ILE A 74 2.10 -47.31 -0.57
CA ILE A 74 2.17 -48.50 0.29
C ILE A 74 0.78 -49.15 0.33
N ALA A 75 0.72 -50.41 -0.07
CA ALA A 75 -0.48 -51.25 0.07
C ALA A 75 -0.64 -51.74 1.52
N GLY A 76 -1.82 -51.55 2.09
CA GLY A 76 -2.22 -52.08 3.40
C GLY A 76 -3.68 -52.52 3.39
N SER A 77 -3.90 -53.81 3.13
CA SER A 77 -5.21 -54.47 3.10
C SER A 77 -5.79 -54.68 4.52
N LYS A 78 -7.08 -54.43 4.72
CA LYS A 78 -7.94 -55.26 5.59
C LYS A 78 -9.36 -55.41 5.00
N ARG A 79 -9.74 -56.67 4.79
CA ARG A 79 -11.06 -57.19 4.43
C ARG A 79 -12.11 -56.90 5.51
N ALA A 80 -13.35 -56.63 5.08
CA ALA A 80 -14.56 -57.12 5.72
C ALA A 80 -15.59 -57.50 4.63
N ALA A 81 -16.32 -58.58 4.86
CA ALA A 81 -17.17 -59.26 3.89
C ALA A 81 -18.67 -59.09 4.20
N ARG A 82 -19.48 -59.29 3.13
CA ARG A 82 -20.95 -59.52 3.03
C ARG A 82 -21.85 -58.28 2.97
N ALA A 83 -22.53 -58.10 1.83
CA ALA A 83 -23.86 -58.66 1.54
C ALA A 83 -24.16 -58.50 0.03
N ARG A 84 -24.76 -59.52 -0.58
CA ARG A 84 -25.23 -59.55 -1.97
C ARG A 84 -26.69 -59.11 -2.04
N ASP A 85 -27.05 -58.61 -3.23
CA ASP A 85 -28.40 -58.34 -3.75
C ASP A 85 -29.03 -56.98 -3.42
N ALA A 86 -28.54 -55.97 -4.15
CA ALA A 86 -29.29 -54.75 -4.47
C ALA A 86 -29.05 -54.39 -5.95
N PRO A 87 -30.04 -53.87 -6.70
CA PRO A 87 -29.87 -53.50 -8.09
C PRO A 87 -28.83 -52.39 -8.22
N LEU A 88 -27.88 -52.57 -9.13
CA LEU A 88 -26.82 -51.60 -9.43
C LEU A 88 -27.44 -50.22 -9.73
N PRO A 89 -27.16 -49.17 -8.95
CA PRO A 89 -27.52 -47.82 -9.36
C PRO A 89 -26.68 -47.47 -10.58
N ALA A 90 -27.26 -46.71 -11.51
CA ALA A 90 -26.53 -46.12 -12.62
C ALA A 90 -25.24 -45.48 -12.07
N LYS A 91 -24.08 -45.87 -12.61
CA LYS A 91 -22.77 -45.32 -12.24
C LYS A 91 -22.81 -43.82 -12.47
N GLU A 92 -23.02 -43.05 -11.41
CA GLU A 92 -22.88 -41.61 -11.41
C GLU A 92 -21.37 -41.32 -11.53
N VAL A 93 -20.93 -41.01 -12.76
CA VAL A 93 -19.54 -40.59 -13.00
C VAL A 93 -19.34 -39.27 -12.26
N ARG A 94 -18.54 -39.29 -11.19
CA ARG A 94 -18.26 -38.09 -10.40
C ARG A 94 -17.37 -37.18 -11.23
N MET A 95 -17.65 -35.89 -11.19
CA MET A 95 -16.86 -34.86 -11.87
C MET A 95 -15.38 -34.91 -11.45
N GLU A 96 -15.12 -35.30 -10.21
CA GLU A 96 -13.80 -35.55 -9.64
C GLU A 96 -13.04 -36.63 -10.42
N ASP A 97 -13.70 -37.70 -10.84
CA ASP A 97 -13.07 -38.78 -11.61
C ASP A 97 -12.68 -38.33 -13.03
N ILE A 98 -13.45 -37.41 -13.62
CA ILE A 98 -13.16 -36.84 -14.96
C ILE A 98 -12.05 -35.79 -14.87
N MET A 99 -12.01 -34.98 -13.82
CA MET A 99 -11.04 -33.90 -13.70
C MET A 99 -9.65 -34.37 -13.24
N PHE A 100 -9.56 -35.48 -12.50
CA PHE A 100 -8.31 -35.95 -11.91
C PHE A 100 -7.87 -37.37 -12.36
N GLY A 101 -8.67 -38.07 -13.17
CA GLY A 101 -8.45 -39.49 -13.53
C GLY A 101 -7.57 -39.78 -14.75
N ALA A 102 -6.98 -38.78 -15.41
CA ALA A 102 -6.16 -38.99 -16.60
C ALA A 102 -4.66 -39.03 -16.26
N GLU A 103 -4.18 -40.16 -15.72
CA GLU A 103 -2.77 -40.53 -15.88
C GLU A 103 -2.55 -40.95 -17.35
N ALA A 104 -2.48 -39.96 -18.24
CA ALA A 104 -2.23 -40.20 -19.65
C ALA A 104 -0.79 -40.65 -19.82
N GLY A 105 -0.59 -41.93 -20.16
CA GLY A 105 0.69 -42.40 -20.66
C GLY A 105 1.09 -41.55 -21.86
N ALA A 106 2.32 -41.02 -21.86
CA ALA A 106 2.87 -40.12 -22.88
C ALA A 106 3.04 -40.77 -24.29
N GLY A 107 2.31 -41.85 -24.58
CA GLY A 107 2.29 -42.51 -25.88
C GLY A 107 1.47 -41.71 -26.88
N ALA A 108 2.17 -40.94 -27.71
CA ALA A 108 1.70 -40.36 -28.97
C ALA A 108 0.33 -39.67 -28.92
N PHE A 109 0.31 -38.45 -28.41
CA PHE A 109 -0.78 -37.51 -28.71
C PHE A 109 -0.73 -37.19 -30.21
N GLU A 110 -1.52 -37.89 -31.03
CA GLU A 110 -1.81 -37.47 -32.42
C GLU A 110 -2.72 -36.23 -32.37
N GLY A 111 -2.14 -35.08 -32.00
CA GLY A 111 -2.90 -33.92 -31.50
C GLY A 111 -3.96 -33.36 -32.43
N PHE A 112 -3.84 -33.58 -33.74
CA PHE A 112 -4.87 -33.17 -34.71
C PHE A 112 -6.15 -34.03 -34.60
N GLY A 113 -6.03 -35.34 -34.38
CA GLY A 113 -7.18 -36.24 -34.25
C GLY A 113 -8.01 -35.97 -33.01
N VAL A 114 -7.35 -35.61 -31.90
CA VAL A 114 -8.00 -35.27 -30.63
C VAL A 114 -8.77 -33.95 -30.76
N ILE A 115 -8.17 -32.90 -31.33
CA ILE A 115 -8.84 -31.61 -31.52
C ILE A 115 -10.06 -31.73 -32.44
N ASP A 116 -9.96 -32.49 -33.52
CA ASP A 116 -11.10 -32.68 -34.43
C ASP A 116 -12.25 -33.47 -33.80
N THR A 117 -11.93 -34.44 -32.94
CA THR A 117 -12.93 -35.18 -32.17
C THR A 117 -13.58 -34.31 -31.10
N ALA A 118 -12.78 -33.51 -30.39
CA ALA A 118 -13.29 -32.52 -29.45
C ALA A 118 -14.19 -31.50 -30.16
N ARG A 119 -13.84 -31.06 -31.38
CA ARG A 119 -14.66 -30.14 -32.21
C ARG A 119 -16.02 -30.74 -32.58
N ARG A 120 -16.12 -32.07 -32.72
CA ARG A 120 -17.40 -32.78 -32.89
C ARG A 120 -18.19 -32.93 -31.58
N GLY A 121 -17.67 -32.43 -30.47
CA GLY A 121 -18.31 -32.45 -29.16
C GLY A 121 -18.01 -33.70 -28.32
N GLY A 122 -16.93 -34.41 -28.63
CA GLY A 122 -16.39 -35.47 -27.78
C GLY A 122 -15.93 -34.89 -26.44
N MET A 123 -16.56 -35.32 -25.34
CA MET A 123 -16.33 -34.73 -24.01
C MET A 123 -14.97 -35.16 -23.43
N GLN A 124 -14.58 -36.40 -23.68
CA GLN A 124 -13.29 -36.93 -23.24
C GLN A 124 -12.14 -36.19 -23.94
N GLU A 125 -12.23 -36.04 -25.26
CA GLU A 125 -11.22 -35.35 -26.05
C GLU A 125 -11.17 -33.86 -25.72
N LEU A 126 -12.32 -33.25 -25.39
CA LEU A 126 -12.34 -31.86 -24.91
C LEU A 126 -11.62 -31.71 -23.56
N ALA A 127 -11.82 -32.66 -22.64
CA ALA A 127 -11.09 -32.70 -21.37
C ALA A 127 -9.59 -32.96 -21.57
N GLU A 128 -9.22 -33.85 -22.51
CA GLU A 128 -7.83 -34.08 -22.90
C GLU A 128 -7.19 -32.81 -23.45
N VAL A 129 -7.85 -32.10 -24.39
CA VAL A 129 -7.35 -30.81 -24.89
C VAL A 129 -7.19 -29.83 -23.73
N ALA A 130 -8.22 -29.64 -22.89
CA ALA A 130 -8.19 -28.75 -21.72
C ALA A 130 -7.07 -29.07 -20.72
N ASN A 131 -6.64 -30.33 -20.65
CA ASN A 131 -5.57 -30.77 -19.76
C ASN A 131 -4.19 -30.75 -20.40
N LEU A 132 -4.06 -30.92 -21.72
CA LEU A 132 -2.77 -31.19 -22.37
C LEU A 132 -2.25 -30.04 -23.23
N TRP A 133 -3.08 -29.07 -23.64
CA TRP A 133 -2.60 -28.02 -24.55
C TRP A 133 -1.40 -27.22 -23.99
N HIS A 134 -1.28 -27.10 -22.66
CA HIS A 134 -0.18 -26.37 -22.02
C HIS A 134 1.20 -27.03 -22.19
N THR A 135 1.25 -28.31 -22.54
CA THR A 135 2.50 -29.01 -22.88
C THR A 135 2.91 -28.82 -24.34
N MET A 136 2.00 -28.26 -25.16
CA MET A 136 2.19 -27.98 -26.60
C MET A 136 1.69 -26.56 -26.92
N PRO A 137 2.45 -25.51 -26.54
CA PRO A 137 2.03 -24.12 -26.73
C PRO A 137 1.64 -23.75 -28.17
N GLU A 138 2.19 -24.44 -29.17
CA GLU A 138 1.84 -24.30 -30.58
C GLU A 138 0.39 -24.65 -30.91
N LEU A 139 -0.27 -25.44 -30.06
CA LEU A 139 -1.69 -25.79 -30.18
C LEU A 139 -2.62 -24.77 -29.52
N LEU A 140 -2.08 -23.78 -28.81
CA LEU A 140 -2.89 -22.78 -28.11
C LEU A 140 -3.90 -22.08 -29.03
N PRO A 141 -3.56 -21.63 -30.25
CA PRO A 141 -4.55 -20.98 -31.13
C PRO A 141 -5.72 -21.91 -31.49
N GLN A 142 -5.45 -23.19 -31.76
CA GLN A 142 -6.48 -24.17 -32.10
C GLN A 142 -7.32 -24.54 -30.89
N ALA A 143 -6.71 -24.67 -29.71
CA ALA A 143 -7.40 -24.93 -28.45
C ALA A 143 -8.31 -23.75 -28.07
N LEU A 144 -7.81 -22.51 -28.15
CA LEU A 144 -8.61 -21.30 -27.90
C LEU A 144 -9.79 -21.20 -28.88
N SER A 145 -9.54 -21.43 -30.18
CA SER A 145 -10.61 -21.44 -31.18
C SER A 145 -11.66 -22.52 -30.89
N LEU A 146 -11.25 -23.70 -30.42
CA LEU A 146 -12.14 -24.79 -30.03
C LEU A 146 -12.98 -24.40 -28.80
N PHE A 147 -12.36 -23.85 -27.77
CA PHE A 147 -13.05 -23.44 -26.55
C PHE A 147 -14.05 -22.32 -26.80
N PHE A 148 -13.66 -21.31 -27.59
CA PHE A 148 -14.56 -20.22 -27.96
C PHE A 148 -15.73 -20.66 -28.83
N HIS A 149 -15.56 -21.71 -29.66
CA HIS A 149 -16.66 -22.28 -30.43
C HIS A 149 -17.78 -22.84 -29.54
N PHE A 150 -17.45 -23.59 -28.48
CA PHE A 150 -18.44 -24.11 -27.54
C PHE A 150 -18.97 -23.06 -26.55
N LEU A 151 -18.30 -21.92 -26.46
CA LEU A 151 -18.72 -20.76 -25.68
C LEU A 151 -19.46 -19.72 -26.55
N ASP A 152 -19.96 -20.09 -27.73
CA ASP A 152 -20.80 -19.21 -28.53
C ASP A 152 -22.05 -18.77 -27.75
N ARG A 153 -22.39 -17.48 -27.86
CA ARG A 153 -23.52 -16.86 -27.16
C ARG A 153 -24.86 -17.48 -27.55
N ASP A 154 -24.99 -18.01 -28.77
CA ASP A 154 -26.24 -18.56 -29.28
C ASP A 154 -26.51 -19.95 -28.72
N LEU A 155 -25.50 -20.58 -28.12
CA LEU A 155 -25.61 -21.88 -27.44
C LEU A 155 -26.02 -21.75 -25.97
N THR A 156 -25.93 -20.56 -25.36
CA THR A 156 -26.25 -20.37 -23.94
C THR A 156 -27.76 -20.47 -23.71
N PRO A 157 -28.25 -21.35 -22.80
CA PRO A 157 -29.67 -21.44 -22.47
C PRO A 157 -30.22 -20.12 -21.92
N LEU A 158 -31.51 -19.86 -22.16
CA LEU A 158 -32.18 -18.64 -21.72
C LEU A 158 -32.60 -18.67 -20.24
N ASP A 159 -32.91 -19.84 -19.69
CA ASP A 159 -33.34 -20.01 -18.30
C ASP A 159 -32.14 -20.36 -17.39
N PRO A 160 -31.67 -19.46 -16.51
CA PRO A 160 -30.58 -19.75 -15.59
C PRO A 160 -30.86 -20.92 -14.64
N GLN A 161 -32.13 -21.24 -14.33
CA GLN A 161 -32.46 -22.37 -13.46
C GLN A 161 -32.13 -23.71 -14.11
N SER A 162 -32.17 -23.77 -15.45
CA SER A 162 -31.73 -24.94 -16.21
C SER A 162 -30.24 -25.25 -16.04
N ALA A 163 -29.42 -24.33 -15.50
CA ALA A 163 -28.00 -24.60 -15.28
C ALA A 163 -27.76 -25.75 -14.29
N LEU A 164 -28.70 -26.01 -13.36
CA LEU A 164 -28.62 -27.16 -12.47
C LEU A 164 -28.80 -28.49 -13.21
N GLN A 165 -29.47 -28.48 -14.37
CA GLN A 165 -29.60 -29.64 -15.22
C GLN A 165 -28.29 -29.82 -15.98
N ARG A 166 -27.70 -31.02 -15.86
CA ARG A 166 -26.55 -31.40 -16.67
C ARG A 166 -27.01 -31.67 -18.08
N THR A 167 -26.72 -30.74 -18.98
CA THR A 167 -26.94 -30.91 -20.42
C THR A 167 -25.58 -31.06 -21.10
N PRO A 168 -25.48 -31.84 -22.20
CA PRO A 168 -24.23 -31.98 -22.93
C PRO A 168 -23.62 -30.63 -23.35
N THR A 169 -24.44 -29.64 -23.71
CA THR A 169 -23.99 -28.30 -24.07
C THR A 169 -23.38 -27.56 -22.88
N SER A 170 -24.05 -27.59 -21.71
CA SER A 170 -23.55 -26.93 -20.50
C SER A 170 -22.27 -27.59 -19.98
N ASP A 171 -22.18 -28.92 -20.06
CA ASP A 171 -21.00 -29.66 -19.64
C ASP A 171 -19.79 -29.37 -20.55
N ARG A 172 -20.00 -29.26 -21.88
CA ARG A 172 -18.94 -28.84 -22.82
C ARG A 172 -18.50 -27.40 -22.60
N ALA A 173 -19.45 -26.47 -22.42
CA ALA A 173 -19.14 -25.07 -22.12
C ALA A 173 -18.32 -24.95 -20.83
N PHE A 174 -18.71 -25.68 -19.78
CA PHE A 174 -17.96 -25.73 -18.53
C PHE A 174 -16.54 -26.29 -18.74
N MET A 175 -16.37 -27.39 -19.49
CA MET A 175 -15.05 -27.95 -19.78
C MET A 175 -14.17 -26.99 -20.60
N CYS A 176 -14.77 -26.20 -21.50
CA CYS A 176 -14.04 -25.14 -22.21
C CYS A 176 -13.56 -24.04 -21.26
N MET A 177 -14.34 -23.69 -20.23
CA MET A 177 -13.88 -22.78 -19.17
C MET A 177 -12.73 -23.38 -18.36
N VAL A 178 -12.78 -24.69 -18.03
CA VAL A 178 -11.63 -25.39 -17.41
C VAL A 178 -10.38 -25.33 -18.29
N GLY A 179 -10.53 -25.44 -19.61
CA GLY A 179 -9.43 -25.27 -20.56
C GLY A 179 -8.87 -23.84 -20.57
N LEU A 180 -9.76 -22.84 -20.63
CA LEU A 180 -9.39 -21.42 -20.63
C LEU A 180 -8.80 -20.95 -19.30
N SER A 181 -9.20 -21.51 -18.17
CA SER A 181 -8.66 -21.15 -16.85
C SER A 181 -7.17 -21.48 -16.69
N LYS A 182 -6.61 -22.29 -17.57
CA LYS A 182 -5.19 -22.64 -17.61
C LYS A 182 -4.41 -21.77 -18.60
N ALA A 183 -5.09 -20.99 -19.44
CA ALA A 183 -4.49 -20.19 -20.51
C ALA A 183 -3.67 -19.00 -19.99
N GLY A 184 -3.91 -18.56 -18.75
CA GLY A 184 -3.37 -17.31 -18.23
C GLY A 184 -1.86 -17.12 -18.40
N ASN A 185 -1.04 -18.16 -18.21
CA ASN A 185 0.42 -18.01 -18.33
C ASN A 185 0.91 -17.78 -19.76
N LEU A 186 0.11 -18.12 -20.76
CA LEU A 186 0.42 -17.88 -22.17
C LEU A 186 -0.27 -16.63 -22.73
N LEU A 187 -1.28 -16.12 -22.02
CA LEU A 187 -1.97 -14.90 -22.39
C LEU A 187 -1.25 -13.70 -21.76
N ASN A 188 -0.52 -12.94 -22.57
CA ASN A 188 0.23 -11.77 -22.12
C ASN A 188 -0.01 -10.58 -23.07
N ASP A 189 0.39 -9.38 -22.65
CA ASP A 189 0.11 -8.17 -23.41
C ASP A 189 0.78 -8.11 -24.79
N ASN A 190 1.76 -8.98 -25.06
CA ASN A 190 2.46 -9.10 -26.32
C ASN A 190 1.90 -10.22 -27.22
N ASP A 191 0.82 -10.89 -26.83
CA ASP A 191 0.24 -11.99 -27.60
C ASP A 191 -0.65 -11.52 -28.77
N ASP A 192 -0.71 -12.35 -29.82
CA ASP A 192 -1.60 -12.14 -30.98
C ASP A 192 -3.04 -12.63 -30.72
N HIS A 193 -3.39 -13.00 -29.48
CA HIS A 193 -4.66 -13.63 -29.13
C HIS A 193 -5.73 -12.63 -28.67
N GLY A 194 -5.33 -11.39 -28.35
CA GLY A 194 -6.25 -10.34 -27.90
C GLY A 194 -7.49 -10.15 -28.80
N GLU A 195 -7.35 -10.16 -30.12
CA GLU A 195 -8.50 -10.05 -31.05
C GLU A 195 -9.46 -11.24 -30.96
N MET A 196 -8.89 -12.43 -30.82
CA MET A 196 -9.68 -13.66 -30.70
C MET A 196 -10.48 -13.65 -29.39
N ILE A 197 -9.87 -13.20 -28.29
CA ILE A 197 -10.53 -13.03 -27.00
C ILE A 197 -11.65 -11.99 -27.10
N VAL A 198 -11.38 -10.80 -27.66
CA VAL A 198 -12.38 -9.74 -27.82
C VAL A 198 -13.59 -10.21 -28.62
N ARG A 199 -13.36 -10.93 -29.73
CA ARG A 199 -14.43 -11.49 -30.56
C ARG A 199 -15.26 -12.55 -29.83
N ALA A 200 -14.62 -13.41 -29.04
CA ALA A 200 -15.29 -14.48 -28.30
C ALA A 200 -15.96 -14.01 -27.00
N TRP A 201 -15.51 -12.89 -26.45
CA TRP A 201 -15.90 -12.41 -25.12
C TRP A 201 -17.42 -12.33 -24.89
N PRO A 202 -18.26 -11.84 -25.82
CA PRO A 202 -19.72 -11.81 -25.60
C PRO A 202 -20.32 -13.19 -25.29
N GLY A 203 -19.80 -14.25 -25.90
CA GLY A 203 -20.20 -15.63 -25.64
C GLY A 203 -19.70 -16.13 -24.29
N VAL A 204 -18.41 -15.94 -24.01
CA VAL A 204 -17.80 -16.26 -22.71
C VAL A 204 -18.58 -15.60 -21.57
N PHE A 205 -18.83 -14.29 -21.66
CA PHE A 205 -19.57 -13.52 -20.67
C PHE A 205 -20.99 -14.07 -20.46
N LYS A 206 -21.73 -14.36 -21.53
CA LYS A 206 -23.10 -14.89 -21.43
C LYS A 206 -23.14 -16.25 -20.73
N TRP A 207 -22.22 -17.15 -21.07
CA TRP A 207 -22.07 -18.43 -20.38
C TRP A 207 -21.64 -18.28 -18.92
N SER A 208 -20.70 -17.38 -18.62
CA SER A 208 -20.29 -17.12 -17.24
C SER A 208 -21.45 -16.56 -16.41
N ALA A 209 -22.25 -15.65 -16.95
CA ALA A 209 -23.44 -15.11 -16.29
C ALA A 209 -24.50 -16.19 -16.05
N PHE A 210 -24.72 -17.08 -17.02
CA PHE A 210 -25.62 -18.23 -16.89
C PHE A 210 -25.19 -19.18 -15.75
N LEU A 211 -23.92 -19.61 -15.75
CA LEU A 211 -23.37 -20.47 -14.70
C LEU A 211 -23.36 -19.76 -13.34
N PHE A 212 -23.06 -18.47 -13.32
CA PHE A 212 -23.06 -17.67 -12.10
C PHE A 212 -24.45 -17.59 -11.46
N ALA A 213 -25.46 -17.21 -12.23
CA ALA A 213 -26.83 -17.14 -11.73
C ALA A 213 -27.40 -18.51 -11.36
N GLY A 214 -27.13 -19.54 -12.18
CA GLY A 214 -27.75 -20.85 -12.06
C GLY A 214 -27.05 -21.83 -11.13
N ARG A 215 -25.72 -21.76 -10.99
CA ARG A 215 -24.90 -22.70 -10.20
C ARG A 215 -24.14 -22.05 -9.05
N ILE A 216 -23.69 -20.80 -9.16
CA ILE A 216 -22.88 -20.14 -8.10
C ILE A 216 -23.78 -19.43 -7.08
N GLN A 217 -24.67 -18.55 -7.52
CA GLN A 217 -25.57 -17.80 -6.63
C GLN A 217 -26.81 -18.60 -6.21
N ASN A 218 -27.11 -19.70 -6.90
CA ASN A 218 -28.33 -20.44 -6.66
C ASN A 218 -28.25 -21.19 -5.31
N PRO A 219 -29.09 -20.86 -4.31
CA PRO A 219 -29.05 -21.51 -3.00
C PRO A 219 -29.43 -23.00 -3.05
N ARG A 220 -30.03 -23.47 -4.15
CA ARG A 220 -30.36 -24.89 -4.37
C ARG A 220 -29.18 -25.70 -4.92
N ALA A 221 -28.13 -25.05 -5.43
CA ALA A 221 -26.96 -25.75 -5.91
C ALA A 221 -26.18 -26.37 -4.74
N PRO A 222 -25.67 -27.61 -4.87
CA PRO A 222 -24.78 -28.19 -3.87
C PRO A 222 -23.54 -27.30 -3.62
N PRO A 223 -23.07 -27.14 -2.38
CA PRO A 223 -21.91 -26.28 -2.08
C PRO A 223 -20.65 -26.63 -2.88
N ALA A 224 -20.40 -27.93 -3.12
CA ALA A 224 -19.28 -28.37 -3.94
C ALA A 224 -19.41 -27.92 -5.41
N LEU A 225 -20.63 -27.95 -5.96
CA LEU A 225 -20.90 -27.46 -7.30
C LEU A 225 -20.75 -25.94 -7.39
N GLN A 226 -21.26 -25.21 -6.38
CA GLN A 226 -21.09 -23.76 -6.27
C GLN A 226 -19.61 -23.38 -6.29
N LYS A 227 -18.81 -24.03 -5.43
CA LYS A 227 -17.38 -23.74 -5.29
C LYS A 227 -16.60 -24.08 -6.55
N ALA A 228 -16.80 -25.26 -7.13
CA ALA A 228 -16.12 -25.64 -8.38
C ALA A 228 -16.47 -24.69 -9.54
N ASN A 229 -17.75 -24.30 -9.69
CA ASN A 229 -18.11 -23.34 -10.74
C ASN A 229 -17.53 -21.95 -10.46
N LEU A 230 -17.51 -21.51 -9.21
CA LEU A 230 -16.86 -20.25 -8.84
C LEU A 230 -15.40 -20.27 -9.29
N ASP A 231 -14.63 -21.27 -8.85
CA ASP A 231 -13.20 -21.39 -9.11
C ASP A 231 -12.89 -21.34 -10.62
N PHE A 232 -13.57 -22.14 -11.45
CA PHE A 232 -13.28 -22.18 -12.89
C PHE A 232 -13.80 -20.97 -13.67
N VAL A 233 -14.95 -20.40 -13.29
CA VAL A 233 -15.43 -19.16 -13.94
C VAL A 233 -14.49 -18.01 -13.61
N SER A 234 -14.10 -17.82 -12.34
CA SER A 234 -13.17 -16.75 -11.98
C SER A 234 -11.77 -16.97 -12.53
N ALA A 235 -11.26 -18.20 -12.56
CA ALA A 235 -9.94 -18.48 -13.16
C ALA A 235 -9.93 -18.32 -14.68
N THR A 236 -11.05 -18.57 -15.36
CA THR A 236 -11.23 -18.21 -16.79
C THR A 236 -11.13 -16.70 -16.96
N TRP A 237 -11.84 -15.94 -16.13
CA TRP A 237 -11.84 -14.47 -16.20
C TRP A 237 -10.46 -13.90 -15.90
N TYR A 238 -9.79 -14.40 -14.87
CA TYR A 238 -8.41 -14.03 -14.57
C TYR A 238 -7.49 -14.30 -15.77
N SER A 239 -7.54 -15.51 -16.34
CA SER A 239 -6.72 -15.88 -17.51
C SER A 239 -6.93 -14.95 -18.70
N LEU A 240 -8.18 -14.66 -19.07
CA LEU A 240 -8.51 -13.79 -20.20
C LEU A 240 -8.16 -12.32 -19.94
N SER A 241 -8.26 -11.87 -18.68
CA SER A 241 -7.93 -10.49 -18.28
C SER A 241 -6.44 -10.15 -18.31
N ARG A 242 -5.57 -11.16 -18.49
CA ARG A 242 -4.14 -10.95 -18.70
C ARG A 242 -3.81 -10.36 -20.07
N SER A 243 -4.68 -10.54 -21.06
CA SER A 243 -4.62 -9.79 -22.32
C SER A 243 -5.22 -8.40 -22.12
N THR A 244 -4.46 -7.32 -22.36
CA THR A 244 -4.98 -5.95 -22.27
C THR A 244 -6.25 -5.72 -23.08
N ARG A 245 -6.32 -6.26 -24.30
CA ARG A 245 -7.52 -6.12 -25.15
C ARG A 245 -8.71 -6.89 -24.60
N GLY A 246 -8.46 -8.10 -24.09
CA GLY A 246 -9.47 -8.90 -23.39
C GLY A 246 -10.02 -8.14 -22.18
N ARG A 247 -9.13 -7.65 -21.31
CA ARG A 247 -9.49 -6.86 -20.12
C ARG A 247 -10.29 -5.61 -20.45
N GLN A 248 -9.91 -4.86 -21.48
CA GLN A 248 -10.67 -3.68 -21.93
C GLN A 248 -12.09 -4.06 -22.37
N ALA A 249 -12.26 -5.15 -23.13
CA ALA A 249 -13.57 -5.64 -23.53
C ALA A 249 -14.40 -6.12 -22.33
N MET A 250 -13.77 -6.79 -21.36
CA MET A 250 -14.40 -7.18 -20.09
C MET A 250 -14.91 -5.96 -19.32
N ASN A 251 -14.08 -4.93 -19.12
CA ASN A 251 -14.45 -3.71 -18.40
C ASN A 251 -15.58 -2.93 -19.08
N ALA A 252 -15.53 -2.82 -20.41
CA ALA A 252 -16.56 -2.17 -21.22
C ALA A 252 -17.90 -2.93 -21.19
N THR A 253 -17.90 -4.20 -20.81
CA THR A 253 -19.11 -5.02 -20.74
C THR A 253 -19.91 -4.70 -19.46
N LYS A 254 -21.14 -4.22 -19.66
CA LYS A 254 -22.09 -3.95 -18.57
C LYS A 254 -22.38 -5.22 -17.79
N GLY A 255 -22.26 -5.17 -16.47
CA GLY A 255 -22.45 -6.33 -15.59
C GLY A 255 -21.19 -7.13 -15.29
N CYS A 256 -20.09 -6.93 -16.03
CA CYS A 256 -18.85 -7.69 -15.83
C CYS A 256 -18.21 -7.42 -14.47
N VAL A 257 -17.89 -6.15 -14.16
CA VAL A 257 -17.34 -5.76 -12.85
C VAL A 257 -18.27 -6.18 -11.71
N GLU A 258 -19.59 -6.06 -11.90
CA GLU A 258 -20.58 -6.43 -10.89
C GLU A 258 -20.58 -7.94 -10.60
N ILE A 259 -20.49 -8.80 -11.62
CA ILE A 259 -20.35 -10.25 -11.44
C ILE A 259 -19.00 -10.58 -10.80
N ALA A 260 -17.92 -9.93 -11.22
CA ALA A 260 -16.59 -10.10 -10.64
C ALA A 260 -16.57 -9.80 -9.13
N THR A 261 -17.15 -8.66 -8.74
CA THR A 261 -17.27 -8.28 -7.33
C THR A 261 -18.09 -9.30 -6.54
N LYS A 262 -19.17 -9.84 -7.11
CA LYS A 262 -19.97 -10.85 -6.43
C LYS A 262 -19.25 -12.20 -6.34
N MET A 263 -18.49 -12.61 -7.36
CA MET A 263 -17.61 -13.78 -7.28
C MET A 263 -16.56 -13.60 -6.18
N TRP A 264 -15.94 -12.42 -6.13
CA TRP A 264 -15.01 -12.04 -5.07
C TRP A 264 -15.66 -12.15 -3.68
N ILE A 265 -16.87 -11.62 -3.47
CA ILE A 265 -17.61 -11.75 -2.21
C ILE A 265 -17.87 -13.21 -1.81
N LEU A 266 -18.10 -14.09 -2.78
CA LEU A 266 -18.41 -15.51 -2.54
C LEU A 266 -17.18 -16.42 -2.41
N GLU A 267 -15.97 -15.94 -2.73
CA GLU A 267 -14.74 -16.74 -2.86
C GLU A 267 -14.42 -17.62 -1.65
N ASP A 268 -14.54 -17.07 -0.44
CA ASP A 268 -14.28 -17.75 0.85
C ASP A 268 -15.57 -18.17 1.56
N ARG A 269 -16.72 -18.18 0.87
CA ARG A 269 -17.99 -18.54 1.50
C ARG A 269 -18.15 -20.06 1.55
N GLY A 270 -18.30 -20.58 2.77
CA GLY A 270 -18.57 -21.99 3.03
C GLY A 270 -17.32 -22.81 3.37
N ASN A 271 -17.52 -24.08 3.69
CA ASN A 271 -16.44 -24.97 4.18
C ASN A 271 -15.84 -25.85 3.07
N VAL A 272 -16.19 -25.61 1.81
CA VAL A 272 -15.64 -26.38 0.68
C VAL A 272 -14.35 -25.71 0.23
N PRO A 273 -13.19 -26.40 0.31
CA PRO A 273 -11.93 -25.84 -0.14
C PRO A 273 -11.95 -25.62 -1.65
N SER A 274 -11.17 -24.63 -2.09
CA SER A 274 -10.92 -24.37 -3.51
C SER A 274 -10.12 -25.49 -4.13
N VAL A 275 -10.44 -25.85 -5.38
CA VAL A 275 -9.59 -26.76 -6.18
C VAL A 275 -8.44 -26.01 -6.86
N ILE A 276 -8.52 -24.68 -6.87
CA ILE A 276 -7.48 -23.78 -7.38
C ILE A 276 -6.81 -23.11 -6.19
N ASP A 277 -5.49 -23.19 -6.11
CA ASP A 277 -4.74 -22.64 -4.96
C ASP A 277 -4.74 -21.09 -4.93
N ILE A 278 -4.84 -20.48 -6.11
CA ILE A 278 -4.92 -19.04 -6.32
C ILE A 278 -6.34 -18.54 -6.01
N PRO A 279 -6.52 -17.41 -5.29
CA PRO A 279 -7.83 -16.78 -5.08
C PRO A 279 -8.27 -16.11 -6.38
N SER A 280 -8.73 -16.93 -7.33
CA SER A 280 -8.96 -16.53 -8.71
C SER A 280 -10.03 -15.46 -8.88
N ALA A 281 -11.02 -15.35 -7.98
CA ALA A 281 -12.02 -14.29 -8.04
C ALA A 281 -11.44 -12.96 -7.56
N THR A 282 -10.59 -12.97 -6.53
CA THR A 282 -9.76 -11.81 -6.14
C THR A 282 -8.89 -11.38 -7.30
N THR A 283 -8.14 -12.29 -7.93
CA THR A 283 -7.19 -11.92 -8.99
C THR A 283 -7.90 -11.46 -10.27
N ALA A 284 -9.05 -12.04 -10.61
CA ALA A 284 -9.89 -11.56 -11.71
C ALA A 284 -10.38 -10.13 -11.45
N LEU A 285 -10.92 -9.85 -10.26
CA LEU A 285 -11.39 -8.52 -9.89
C LEU A 285 -10.24 -7.50 -9.92
N HIS A 286 -9.10 -7.84 -9.29
CA HIS A 286 -7.87 -7.06 -9.30
C HIS A 286 -7.48 -6.67 -10.74
N SER A 287 -7.42 -7.66 -11.63
CA SER A 287 -7.03 -7.45 -13.02
C SER A 287 -8.00 -6.48 -13.71
N MET A 288 -9.32 -6.65 -13.56
CA MET A 288 -10.31 -5.76 -14.18
C MET A 288 -10.19 -4.31 -13.71
N ILE A 289 -9.99 -4.05 -12.42
CA ILE A 289 -9.95 -2.68 -11.90
C ILE A 289 -8.60 -1.97 -12.11
N ARG A 290 -7.65 -2.60 -12.81
CA ARG A 290 -6.30 -2.07 -13.02
C ARG A 290 -6.26 -0.77 -13.84
N ASP A 291 -7.02 -0.72 -14.95
CA ASP A 291 -6.86 0.32 -15.98
C ASP A 291 -7.92 1.45 -15.93
N ASP A 292 -9.06 1.25 -15.27
CA ASP A 292 -10.19 2.20 -15.21
C ASP A 292 -10.71 2.34 -13.78
N THR A 293 -9.93 3.04 -12.95
CA THR A 293 -10.10 2.97 -11.49
C THR A 293 -11.39 3.64 -11.04
N GLU A 294 -11.69 4.89 -11.38
CA GLU A 294 -12.80 5.58 -10.72
C GLU A 294 -14.18 4.98 -11.07
N ALA A 295 -14.45 4.72 -12.36
CA ALA A 295 -15.73 4.17 -12.79
C ALA A 295 -15.91 2.71 -12.31
N SER A 296 -14.85 1.90 -12.39
CA SER A 296 -14.91 0.51 -11.92
C SER A 296 -15.06 0.44 -10.40
N LEU A 297 -14.38 1.30 -9.63
CA LEU A 297 -14.52 1.32 -8.16
C LEU A 297 -15.94 1.69 -7.73
N LYS A 298 -16.61 2.63 -8.41
CA LYS A 298 -18.03 2.92 -8.15
C LYS A 298 -18.92 1.70 -8.40
N ARG A 299 -18.65 0.93 -9.46
CA ARG A 299 -19.35 -0.32 -9.78
C ARG A 299 -19.08 -1.41 -8.74
N VAL A 300 -17.83 -1.54 -8.26
CA VAL A 300 -17.46 -2.46 -7.16
C VAL A 300 -18.26 -2.14 -5.90
N VAL A 301 -18.27 -0.88 -5.47
CA VAL A 301 -19.01 -0.45 -4.27
C VAL A 301 -20.51 -0.70 -4.43
N ALA A 302 -21.09 -0.35 -5.58
CA ALA A 302 -22.50 -0.61 -5.86
C ALA A 302 -22.83 -2.12 -5.83
N ALA A 303 -21.99 -2.96 -6.43
CA ALA A 303 -22.17 -4.41 -6.45
C ALA A 303 -21.98 -5.06 -5.05
N ALA A 304 -21.20 -4.43 -4.18
CA ALA A 304 -21.02 -4.80 -2.79
C ALA A 304 -22.09 -4.23 -1.84
N GLY A 305 -23.20 -3.71 -2.38
CA GLY A 305 -24.34 -3.21 -1.60
C GLY A 305 -24.31 -1.71 -1.31
N GLY A 306 -23.40 -0.96 -1.93
CA GLY A 306 -23.32 0.50 -1.80
C GLY A 306 -22.59 1.00 -0.56
N ASP A 307 -22.11 0.10 0.31
CA ASP A 307 -21.37 0.44 1.53
C ASP A 307 -19.87 0.19 1.36
N LEU A 308 -19.09 1.26 1.50
CA LEU A 308 -17.62 1.24 1.45
C LEU A 308 -17.04 0.33 2.52
N ASN A 309 -17.64 0.29 3.71
CA ASN A 309 -17.14 -0.50 4.83
C ASN A 309 -17.20 -1.99 4.55
N ASN A 310 -18.21 -2.47 3.81
CA ASN A 310 -18.31 -3.88 3.44
C ASN A 310 -17.13 -4.30 2.55
N VAL A 311 -16.76 -3.46 1.58
CA VAL A 311 -15.61 -3.69 0.69
C VAL A 311 -14.32 -3.73 1.51
N VAL A 312 -14.10 -2.72 2.36
CA VAL A 312 -12.89 -2.60 3.17
C VAL A 312 -12.76 -3.75 4.17
N GLN A 313 -13.81 -4.05 4.94
CA GLN A 313 -13.76 -5.12 5.94
C GLN A 313 -13.55 -6.49 5.32
N LEU A 314 -14.17 -6.76 4.16
CA LEU A 314 -13.95 -8.01 3.44
C LEU A 314 -12.50 -8.14 2.95
N ALA A 315 -11.96 -7.09 2.33
CA ALA A 315 -10.57 -7.10 1.84
C ALA A 315 -9.57 -7.28 2.99
N LEU A 316 -9.74 -6.54 4.09
CA LEU A 316 -8.84 -6.59 5.24
C LEU A 316 -8.99 -7.88 6.06
N SER A 317 -10.19 -8.45 6.17
CA SER A 317 -10.36 -9.74 6.86
C SER A 317 -9.59 -10.85 6.14
N ARG A 318 -9.66 -10.89 4.80
CA ARG A 318 -8.89 -11.82 3.97
C ARG A 318 -7.39 -11.67 4.13
N LEU A 319 -6.89 -10.42 4.05
CA LEU A 319 -5.47 -10.17 4.26
C LEU A 319 -5.02 -10.57 5.68
N ARG A 320 -5.82 -10.26 6.72
CA ARG A 320 -5.52 -10.70 8.09
C ARG A 320 -5.47 -12.22 8.21
N SER A 321 -6.44 -12.93 7.63
CA SER A 321 -6.47 -14.39 7.63
C SER A 321 -5.27 -14.99 6.91
N ALA A 322 -4.84 -14.40 5.78
CA ALA A 322 -3.66 -14.85 5.04
C ALA A 322 -2.36 -14.61 5.80
N VAL A 323 -2.20 -13.43 6.42
CA VAL A 323 -0.96 -13.03 7.11
C VAL A 323 -0.83 -13.68 8.49
N ASN A 324 -1.93 -13.95 9.18
CA ASN A 324 -1.94 -14.58 10.51
C ASN A 324 -2.15 -16.10 10.45
N GLY A 325 -2.27 -16.67 9.25
CA GLY A 325 -2.36 -18.12 9.07
C GLY A 325 -1.08 -18.84 9.50
N PRO A 326 -1.14 -20.15 9.78
CA PRO A 326 0.04 -20.94 10.15
C PRO A 326 1.11 -20.92 9.05
N ASP A 327 0.67 -20.83 7.80
CA ASP A 327 1.51 -20.68 6.62
C ASP A 327 1.06 -19.42 5.88
N ILE A 328 1.93 -18.40 5.82
CA ILE A 328 1.70 -17.26 4.93
C ILE A 328 1.81 -17.78 3.51
N THR A 329 0.66 -18.08 2.91
CA THR A 329 0.55 -18.46 1.51
C THR A 329 0.83 -17.23 0.66
N ASP A 330 1.95 -17.26 -0.05
CA ASP A 330 2.49 -16.22 -0.91
C ASP A 330 1.48 -15.73 -1.96
N THR A 331 0.82 -16.65 -2.66
CA THR A 331 0.00 -16.29 -3.81
C THR A 331 -1.31 -15.61 -3.36
N LYS A 332 -1.90 -16.06 -2.24
CA LYS A 332 -3.08 -15.40 -1.66
C LYS A 332 -2.75 -14.04 -1.08
N THR A 333 -1.65 -13.96 -0.33
CA THR A 333 -1.21 -12.72 0.31
C THR A 333 -0.92 -11.65 -0.75
N THR A 334 -0.20 -11.99 -1.80
CA THR A 334 0.07 -11.10 -2.95
C THR A 334 -1.23 -10.64 -3.60
N ALA A 335 -2.12 -11.56 -3.96
CA ALA A 335 -3.39 -11.22 -4.62
C ALA A 335 -4.27 -10.28 -3.77
N TYR A 336 -4.32 -10.48 -2.44
CA TYR A 336 -5.06 -9.59 -1.54
C TYR A 336 -4.42 -8.21 -1.42
N LEU A 337 -3.08 -8.13 -1.30
CA LEU A 337 -2.36 -6.86 -1.25
C LEU A 337 -2.54 -6.07 -2.55
N ASP A 338 -2.42 -6.72 -3.70
CA ASP A 338 -2.61 -6.11 -5.01
C ASP A 338 -4.02 -5.57 -5.20
N LEU A 339 -5.03 -6.37 -4.85
CA LEU A 339 -6.43 -5.93 -4.91
C LEU A 339 -6.65 -4.73 -3.98
N ILE A 340 -6.17 -4.77 -2.74
CA ILE A 340 -6.28 -3.65 -1.79
C ILE A 340 -5.60 -2.39 -2.33
N GLY A 341 -4.43 -2.53 -2.95
CA GLY A 341 -3.73 -1.45 -3.62
C GLY A 341 -4.61 -0.79 -4.68
N HIS A 342 -5.18 -1.57 -5.59
CA HIS A 342 -6.03 -1.04 -6.65
C HIS A 342 -7.36 -0.47 -6.15
N LEU A 343 -7.98 -1.09 -5.14
CA LEU A 343 -9.17 -0.55 -4.49
C LEU A 343 -8.92 0.81 -3.82
N SER A 344 -7.66 1.10 -3.48
CA SER A 344 -7.26 2.32 -2.77
C SER A 344 -6.62 3.38 -3.68
N ARG A 345 -6.29 3.08 -4.95
CA ARG A 345 -5.46 3.93 -5.83
C ARG A 345 -6.09 5.25 -6.32
N GLY A 346 -7.40 5.42 -6.23
CA GLY A 346 -8.03 6.64 -6.76
C GLY A 346 -7.54 7.91 -6.03
N GLN A 347 -7.46 9.03 -6.76
CA GLN A 347 -6.97 10.31 -6.21
C GLN A 347 -7.93 10.93 -5.18
N ASP A 348 -9.26 10.76 -5.34
CA ASP A 348 -10.25 11.22 -4.35
C ASP A 348 -11.48 10.29 -4.17
N PRO A 349 -11.33 8.96 -3.99
CA PRO A 349 -12.45 8.09 -3.70
C PRO A 349 -12.66 7.97 -2.18
N PRO A 350 -13.92 8.08 -1.71
CA PRO A 350 -14.33 7.68 -0.37
C PRO A 350 -13.76 6.32 0.09
N LEU A 351 -13.50 5.40 -0.85
CA LEU A 351 -12.95 4.09 -0.58
C LEU A 351 -11.51 4.13 -0.06
N ARG A 352 -10.64 4.99 -0.61
CA ARG A 352 -9.27 5.18 -0.12
C ARG A 352 -9.28 5.66 1.33
N ASN A 353 -10.09 6.67 1.63
CA ASN A 353 -10.25 7.18 2.99
C ASN A 353 -10.79 6.09 3.94
N ALA A 354 -11.74 5.26 3.48
CA ALA A 354 -12.25 4.13 4.25
C ALA A 354 -11.15 3.10 4.57
N PHE A 355 -10.28 2.74 3.60
CA PHE A 355 -9.12 1.88 3.86
C PHE A 355 -8.14 2.50 4.87
N MET A 356 -7.84 3.79 4.73
CA MET A 356 -6.94 4.51 5.64
C MET A 356 -7.49 4.52 7.08
N HIS A 357 -8.78 4.81 7.25
CA HIS A 357 -9.44 4.77 8.56
C HIS A 357 -9.57 3.36 9.16
N ALA A 358 -9.49 2.31 8.33
CA ALA A 358 -9.54 0.91 8.76
C ALA A 358 -8.16 0.32 9.13
N ASN A 359 -7.14 1.17 9.38
CA ASN A 359 -5.78 0.77 9.76
C ASN A 359 -5.09 -0.13 8.71
N THR A 360 -5.35 0.10 7.42
CA THR A 360 -4.78 -0.73 6.35
C THR A 360 -3.25 -0.61 6.29
N LEU A 361 -2.70 0.59 6.52
CA LEU A 361 -1.25 0.81 6.60
C LEU A 361 -0.58 -0.02 7.69
N LEU A 362 -1.19 -0.06 8.88
CA LEU A 362 -0.72 -0.87 10.00
C LEU A 362 -0.67 -2.35 9.61
N LEU A 363 -1.74 -2.86 8.98
CA LEU A 363 -1.82 -4.25 8.54
C LEU A 363 -0.79 -4.57 7.45
N CYS A 364 -0.64 -3.71 6.44
CA CYS A 364 0.35 -3.92 5.36
C CYS A 364 1.78 -3.85 5.88
N THR A 365 2.06 -2.97 6.85
CA THR A 365 3.39 -2.92 7.49
C THR A 365 3.69 -4.19 8.27
N LYS A 366 2.71 -4.69 9.03
CA LYS A 366 2.85 -5.98 9.73
C LYS A 366 3.02 -7.14 8.76
N ALA A 367 2.31 -7.12 7.63
CA ALA A 367 2.48 -8.12 6.57
C ALA A 367 3.91 -8.08 6.03
N ALA A 368 4.42 -6.91 5.63
CA ALA A 368 5.80 -6.73 5.15
C ALA A 368 6.83 -7.24 6.18
N LEU A 369 6.62 -6.94 7.47
CA LEU A 369 7.51 -7.40 8.55
C LEU A 369 7.48 -8.93 8.73
N SER A 370 6.29 -9.55 8.68
CA SER A 370 6.19 -11.00 8.80
C SER A 370 6.81 -11.70 7.60
N ILE A 371 6.56 -11.19 6.39
CA ILE A 371 7.09 -11.73 5.13
C ILE A 371 8.63 -11.60 5.10
N SER A 372 9.18 -10.45 5.47
CA SER A 372 10.64 -10.24 5.48
C SER A 372 11.35 -11.16 6.47
N LYS A 373 10.74 -11.44 7.63
CA LYS A 373 11.24 -12.42 8.60
C LYS A 373 11.24 -13.83 8.00
N LEU A 374 10.14 -14.26 7.40
CA LEU A 374 10.05 -15.58 6.76
C LEU A 374 11.09 -15.74 5.66
N LEU A 375 11.26 -14.74 4.78
CA LEU A 375 12.28 -14.74 3.73
C LEU A 375 13.70 -14.93 4.29
N ASN A 376 14.02 -14.28 5.41
CA ASN A 376 15.33 -14.43 6.07
C ASN A 376 15.50 -15.74 6.85
N SER A 377 14.40 -16.43 7.16
CA SER A 377 14.40 -17.75 7.80
C SER A 377 14.38 -18.91 6.79
N GLY A 378 14.58 -18.64 5.50
CA GLY A 378 14.56 -19.66 4.44
C GLY A 378 13.17 -19.96 3.88
N GLY A 379 12.21 -19.04 4.06
CA GLY A 379 10.90 -19.12 3.44
C GLY A 379 10.96 -19.17 1.90
N PRO A 380 9.85 -19.57 1.25
CA PRO A 380 9.84 -19.79 -0.20
C PRO A 380 10.11 -18.50 -0.98
N PRO A 381 10.88 -18.54 -2.09
CA PRO A 381 11.27 -17.34 -2.86
C PRO A 381 10.10 -16.50 -3.37
N ILE A 382 8.94 -17.11 -3.62
CA ILE A 382 7.73 -16.44 -4.11
C ILE A 382 7.13 -15.45 -3.10
N LEU A 383 7.54 -15.50 -1.83
CA LEU A 383 7.21 -14.46 -0.84
C LEU A 383 7.77 -13.09 -1.19
N VAL A 384 8.75 -13.02 -2.09
CA VAL A 384 9.29 -11.74 -2.61
C VAL A 384 8.18 -10.92 -3.28
N ASP A 385 7.25 -11.54 -4.01
CA ASP A 385 6.14 -10.83 -4.67
C ASP A 385 5.18 -10.24 -3.62
N SER A 386 4.89 -10.98 -2.54
CA SER A 386 4.09 -10.46 -1.43
C SER A 386 4.77 -9.30 -0.70
N MET A 387 6.11 -9.38 -0.55
CA MET A 387 6.91 -8.32 0.04
C MET A 387 6.82 -7.05 -0.81
N VAL A 388 7.01 -7.17 -2.13
CA VAL A 388 6.89 -6.06 -3.08
C VAL A 388 5.48 -5.48 -3.05
N ALA A 389 4.43 -6.30 -3.13
CA ALA A 389 3.05 -5.82 -3.08
C ALA A 389 2.74 -5.04 -1.78
N ALA A 390 3.26 -5.51 -0.63
CA ALA A 390 3.11 -4.82 0.64
C ALA A 390 3.82 -3.46 0.65
N PHE A 391 5.07 -3.38 0.18
CA PHE A 391 5.78 -2.11 0.06
C PHE A 391 5.19 -1.20 -1.02
N GLY A 392 4.67 -1.75 -2.11
CA GLY A 392 3.96 -1.02 -3.15
C GLY A 392 2.73 -0.32 -2.60
N TYR A 393 1.98 -0.98 -1.71
CA TYR A 393 0.92 -0.31 -0.96
C TYR A 393 1.51 0.81 -0.08
N LEU A 394 2.52 0.53 0.74
CA LEU A 394 3.09 1.51 1.66
C LEU A 394 3.65 2.75 0.93
N ALA A 395 4.41 2.57 -0.14
CA ALA A 395 4.97 3.66 -0.94
C ALA A 395 3.88 4.59 -1.49
N ASN A 396 2.77 4.01 -1.98
CA ASN A 396 1.63 4.77 -2.50
C ASN A 396 0.87 5.52 -1.40
N PHE A 397 0.78 4.95 -0.19
CA PHE A 397 -0.14 5.47 0.83
C PHE A 397 0.51 6.27 1.97
N LEU A 398 1.81 6.11 2.22
CA LEU A 398 2.52 6.85 3.27
C LEU A 398 2.46 8.37 3.09
N GLN A 399 2.37 8.85 1.85
CA GLN A 399 2.23 10.27 1.52
C GLN A 399 0.77 10.74 1.41
N SER A 400 -0.22 9.90 1.72
CA SER A 400 -1.64 10.26 1.63
C SER A 400 -2.06 11.22 2.76
N THR A 401 -3.04 12.10 2.48
CA THR A 401 -3.80 12.88 3.48
C THR A 401 -2.96 13.59 4.55
N ASP A 402 -2.90 13.06 5.77
CA ASP A 402 -2.08 13.52 6.91
C ASP A 402 -0.85 12.61 7.07
N GLY A 403 0.10 12.76 6.15
CA GLY A 403 1.19 11.81 5.93
C GLY A 403 2.00 11.48 7.18
N PHE A 404 2.24 12.45 8.08
CA PHE A 404 3.10 12.20 9.24
C PHE A 404 2.46 11.21 10.24
N SER A 405 1.13 11.26 10.44
CA SER A 405 0.41 10.33 11.30
C SER A 405 0.55 8.89 10.80
N TRP A 406 0.48 8.70 9.49
CA TRP A 406 0.65 7.43 8.80
C TRP A 406 2.08 6.90 8.86
N ILE A 407 3.05 7.79 8.71
CA ILE A 407 4.48 7.49 8.85
C ILE A 407 4.76 6.99 10.26
N ILE A 408 4.29 7.69 11.30
CA ILE A 408 4.48 7.28 12.71
C ILE A 408 3.87 5.90 12.96
N GLN A 409 2.62 5.69 12.55
CA GLN A 409 1.95 4.39 12.73
C GLN A 409 2.71 3.26 12.04
N SER A 410 3.22 3.49 10.83
CA SER A 410 3.98 2.49 10.09
C SER A 410 5.35 2.24 10.72
N LEU A 411 6.05 3.28 11.18
CA LEU A 411 7.31 3.14 11.94
C LEU A 411 7.11 2.30 13.20
N GLN A 412 6.07 2.61 13.99
CA GLN A 412 5.70 1.86 15.20
C GLN A 412 5.29 0.41 14.89
N ALA A 413 4.75 0.17 13.69
CA ALA A 413 4.42 -1.17 13.20
C ALA A 413 5.63 -1.96 12.69
N GLY A 414 6.82 -1.36 12.64
CA GLY A 414 8.06 -2.01 12.23
C GLY A 414 8.44 -1.77 10.76
N LEU A 415 8.01 -0.67 10.14
CA LEU A 415 8.33 -0.34 8.73
C LEU A 415 9.84 -0.42 8.42
N LEU A 416 10.69 0.25 9.22
CA LEU A 416 12.13 0.23 8.97
C LEU A 416 12.75 -1.14 9.21
N VAL A 417 12.20 -1.93 10.16
CA VAL A 417 12.65 -3.30 10.40
C VAL A 417 12.32 -4.19 9.21
N ALA A 418 11.08 -4.12 8.72
CA ALA A 418 10.65 -4.81 7.53
C ALA A 418 11.53 -4.45 6.33
N TRP A 419 11.80 -3.15 6.14
CA TRP A 419 12.61 -2.65 5.04
C TRP A 419 14.05 -3.18 5.11
N VAL A 420 14.74 -3.04 6.25
CA VAL A 420 16.11 -3.54 6.44
C VAL A 420 16.18 -5.05 6.21
N ASP A 421 15.23 -5.80 6.75
CA ASP A 421 15.16 -7.25 6.58
C ASP A 421 14.86 -7.68 5.14
N SER A 422 14.25 -6.81 4.35
CA SER A 422 13.95 -7.06 2.93
C SER A 422 15.13 -6.79 2.01
N THR A 423 16.07 -5.94 2.42
CA THR A 423 17.19 -5.49 1.57
C THR A 423 18.05 -6.61 0.96
N PRO A 424 18.32 -7.76 1.61
CA PRO A 424 19.07 -8.84 0.99
C PRO A 424 18.35 -9.49 -0.21
N HIS A 425 17.03 -9.34 -0.31
CA HIS A 425 16.20 -9.96 -1.35
C HIS A 425 15.94 -9.05 -2.55
N LEU A 426 16.33 -7.77 -2.48
CA LEU A 426 16.05 -6.79 -3.54
C LEU A 426 16.78 -7.05 -4.86
N HIS A 427 17.80 -7.90 -4.88
CA HIS A 427 18.44 -8.33 -6.13
C HIS A 427 17.61 -9.35 -6.93
N LYS A 428 16.53 -9.88 -6.34
CA LYS A 428 15.63 -10.86 -6.94
C LYS A 428 14.40 -10.23 -7.59
N VAL A 429 14.15 -8.95 -7.31
CA VAL A 429 13.05 -8.18 -7.92
C VAL A 429 13.59 -7.43 -9.12
N ASP A 430 12.70 -6.97 -10.00
CA ASP A 430 13.10 -6.08 -11.08
C ASP A 430 13.52 -4.69 -10.56
N GLN A 431 14.08 -3.89 -11.47
CA GLN A 431 14.67 -2.60 -11.12
C GLN A 431 13.61 -1.57 -10.71
N GLU A 432 12.39 -1.65 -11.23
CA GLU A 432 11.30 -0.71 -10.91
C GLU A 432 10.77 -0.99 -9.51
N ASP A 433 10.50 -2.26 -9.21
CA ASP A 433 10.02 -2.68 -7.88
C ASP A 433 11.08 -2.47 -6.79
N SER A 434 12.35 -2.75 -7.07
CA SER A 434 13.43 -2.42 -6.12
C SER A 434 13.56 -0.91 -5.89
N ASP A 435 13.48 -0.07 -6.94
CA ASP A 435 13.52 1.38 -6.78
C ASP A 435 12.34 1.89 -5.96
N MET A 436 11.14 1.35 -6.20
CA MET A 436 9.94 1.64 -5.42
C MET A 436 10.16 1.34 -3.93
N VAL A 437 10.70 0.16 -3.58
CA VAL A 437 10.98 -0.18 -2.18
C VAL A 437 12.04 0.74 -1.58
N LEU A 438 13.11 1.04 -2.32
CA LEU A 438 14.19 1.93 -1.87
C LEU A 438 13.70 3.37 -1.68
N SER A 439 12.76 3.84 -2.51
CA SER A 439 12.19 5.18 -2.46
C SER A 439 11.53 5.52 -1.12
N ILE A 440 11.02 4.52 -0.39
CA ILE A 440 10.43 4.73 0.94
C ILE A 440 11.46 5.36 1.89
N VAL A 441 12.67 4.82 1.93
CA VAL A 441 13.75 5.31 2.82
C VAL A 441 14.55 6.43 2.16
N ARG A 442 14.70 6.41 0.83
CA ARG A 442 15.45 7.43 0.08
C ARG A 442 14.69 8.76 -0.03
N ASP A 443 13.38 8.72 -0.28
CA ASP A 443 12.61 9.87 -0.72
C ASP A 443 11.43 10.19 0.22
N ILE A 444 10.74 9.17 0.76
CA ILE A 444 9.52 9.39 1.55
C ILE A 444 9.86 9.78 2.99
N LEU A 445 10.51 8.89 3.75
CA LEU A 445 10.79 9.12 5.18
C LEU A 445 11.60 10.41 5.45
N PRO A 446 12.65 10.76 4.66
CA PRO A 446 13.40 12.00 4.86
C PRO A 446 12.54 13.27 4.90
N LYS A 447 11.51 13.35 4.07
CA LYS A 447 10.59 14.51 4.02
C LYS A 447 9.83 14.71 5.33
N TYR A 448 9.63 13.64 6.10
CA TYR A 448 8.93 13.66 7.38
C TYR A 448 9.86 13.76 8.59
N LEU A 449 11.18 13.71 8.42
CA LEU A 449 12.15 13.99 9.49
C LEU A 449 12.20 15.47 9.90
N VAL A 450 11.28 16.30 9.40
CA VAL A 450 10.98 17.63 9.92
C VAL A 450 10.03 17.58 11.13
N TYR A 451 9.34 16.47 11.36
CA TYR A 451 8.44 16.31 12.49
C TYR A 451 9.16 15.63 13.65
N ARG A 452 9.15 16.27 14.83
CA ARG A 452 9.77 15.72 16.03
C ARG A 452 9.26 14.32 16.38
N SER A 453 7.94 14.13 16.31
CA SER A 453 7.30 12.84 16.58
C SER A 453 7.75 11.72 15.63
N VAL A 454 8.05 12.06 14.38
CA VAL A 454 8.62 11.10 13.40
C VAL A 454 10.08 10.81 13.74
N ILE A 455 10.88 11.82 14.07
CA ILE A 455 12.27 11.63 14.49
C ILE A 455 12.35 10.72 15.72
N ASP A 456 11.50 10.95 16.72
CA ASP A 456 11.44 10.14 17.94
C ASP A 456 11.07 8.68 17.63
N ALA A 457 10.12 8.45 16.70
CA ALA A 457 9.75 7.11 16.24
C ALA A 457 10.87 6.42 15.45
N VAL A 458 11.60 7.18 14.62
CA VAL A 458 12.77 6.68 13.87
C VAL A 458 13.89 6.32 14.84
N ASP A 459 14.24 7.19 15.80
CA ASP A 459 15.28 6.91 16.80
C ASP A 459 14.97 5.63 17.60
N LEU A 460 13.73 5.48 18.07
CA LEU A 460 13.30 4.26 18.76
C LEU A 460 13.54 3.01 17.91
N THR A 461 13.23 3.09 16.61
CA THR A 461 13.42 1.96 15.68
C THR A 461 14.89 1.74 15.35
N MET A 462 15.70 2.79 15.23
CA MET A 462 17.14 2.71 14.99
C MET A 462 17.87 2.00 16.14
N ARG A 463 17.40 2.14 17.38
CA ARG A 463 17.94 1.39 18.52
C ARG A 463 17.73 -0.13 18.37
N VAL A 464 16.59 -0.54 17.81
CA VAL A 464 16.34 -1.95 17.47
C VAL A 464 17.26 -2.42 16.33
N LEU A 465 17.39 -1.60 15.29
CA LEU A 465 18.21 -1.89 14.11
C LEU A 465 19.72 -1.80 14.35
N ASN A 466 20.14 -1.33 15.52
CA ASN A 466 21.55 -1.25 15.88
C ASN A 466 22.20 -2.62 16.15
N GLN A 467 21.42 -3.70 16.19
CA GLN A 467 21.91 -5.06 16.32
C GLN A 467 22.79 -5.46 15.13
N PRO A 468 23.88 -6.25 15.34
CA PRO A 468 24.82 -6.61 14.28
C PRO A 468 24.15 -7.25 13.05
N LEU A 469 23.18 -8.14 13.28
CA LEU A 469 22.47 -8.85 12.21
C LEU A 469 21.76 -7.90 11.22
N HIS A 470 21.05 -6.90 11.75
CA HIS A 470 20.33 -5.94 10.89
C HIS A 470 21.30 -5.02 10.14
N LYS A 471 22.38 -4.58 10.80
CA LYS A 471 23.45 -3.79 10.16
C LYS A 471 24.10 -4.57 9.01
N GLU A 472 24.45 -5.82 9.25
CA GLU A 472 25.09 -6.67 8.24
C GLU A 472 24.19 -6.83 7.01
N ARG A 473 22.90 -7.13 7.21
CA ARG A 473 21.91 -7.27 6.12
C ARG A 473 21.88 -6.05 5.21
N VAL A 474 21.72 -4.86 5.77
CA VAL A 474 21.60 -3.65 4.97
C VAL A 474 22.93 -3.22 4.35
N MET A 475 24.05 -3.33 5.09
CA MET A 475 25.36 -2.89 4.61
C MET A 475 25.91 -3.80 3.51
N ASN A 476 25.52 -5.08 3.49
CA ASN A 476 25.90 -6.05 2.44
C ASN A 476 24.91 -6.07 1.26
N SER A 477 23.94 -5.16 1.23
CA SER A 477 22.94 -5.07 0.16
C SER A 477 23.16 -3.86 -0.76
N MET A 478 22.43 -3.82 -1.88
CA MET A 478 22.35 -2.63 -2.74
C MET A 478 21.74 -1.40 -2.05
N ALA A 479 21.06 -1.60 -0.92
CA ALA A 479 20.42 -0.53 -0.14
C ALA A 479 21.40 0.18 0.83
N SER A 480 22.65 -0.27 0.94
CA SER A 480 23.65 0.24 1.90
C SER A 480 23.85 1.75 1.82
N LYS A 481 23.95 2.31 0.62
CA LYS A 481 24.08 3.76 0.40
C LYS A 481 22.82 4.50 0.86
N VAL A 482 21.64 4.06 0.42
CA VAL A 482 20.35 4.66 0.79
C VAL A 482 20.18 4.67 2.31
N TRP A 483 20.52 3.56 2.97
CA TRP A 483 20.48 3.44 4.42
C TRP A 483 21.47 4.37 5.12
N THR A 484 22.71 4.45 4.64
CA THR A 484 23.75 5.30 5.24
C THR A 484 23.35 6.78 5.16
N ASP A 485 22.85 7.21 4.01
CA ASP A 485 22.40 8.58 3.78
C ASP A 485 21.20 8.92 4.71
N PHE A 486 20.21 8.03 4.76
CA PHE A 486 19.04 8.19 5.64
C PHE A 486 19.41 8.19 7.13
N HIS A 487 20.23 7.24 7.58
CA HIS A 487 20.66 7.14 8.97
C HIS A 487 21.47 8.37 9.41
N GLY A 488 22.35 8.87 8.53
CA GLY A 488 23.07 10.12 8.76
C GLY A 488 22.14 11.31 8.96
N LEU A 489 21.14 11.47 8.07
CA LEU A 489 20.14 12.53 8.19
C LEU A 489 19.30 12.38 9.47
N ALA A 490 18.84 11.17 9.80
CA ALA A 490 18.06 10.90 11.01
C ALA A 490 18.81 11.30 12.29
N LEU A 491 20.10 10.98 12.38
CA LEU A 491 20.94 11.41 13.51
C LEU A 491 21.10 12.93 13.57
N GLU A 492 21.31 13.59 12.43
CA GLU A 492 21.40 15.05 12.37
C GLU A 492 20.11 15.70 12.90
N ARG A 493 18.95 15.18 12.51
CA ARG A 493 17.64 15.68 12.96
C ARG A 493 17.35 15.35 14.43
N LEU A 494 17.77 14.19 14.93
CA LEU A 494 17.68 13.83 16.34
C LEU A 494 18.44 14.81 17.23
N VAL A 495 19.63 15.21 16.80
CA VAL A 495 20.44 16.21 17.50
C VAL A 495 19.70 17.55 17.61
N VAL A 496 18.99 17.99 16.57
CA VAL A 496 18.13 19.20 16.62
C VAL A 496 16.98 19.02 17.62
N THR A 497 16.38 17.83 17.71
CA THR A 497 15.34 17.54 18.71
C THR A 497 15.86 17.67 20.13
N MET A 498 17.07 17.17 20.40
CA MET A 498 17.72 17.29 21.71
C MET A 498 17.99 18.76 22.08
N GLN A 499 18.45 19.58 21.12
CA GLN A 499 18.59 21.03 21.33
C GLN A 499 17.26 21.66 21.74
N ALA A 500 16.20 21.43 20.96
CA ALA A 500 14.89 22.02 21.22
C ALA A 500 14.32 21.59 22.58
N ALA A 501 14.61 20.37 23.04
CA ALA A 501 14.19 19.88 24.35
C ALA A 501 14.95 20.55 25.51
N ALA A 502 16.26 20.79 25.38
CA ALA A 502 17.07 21.46 26.40
C ALA A 502 16.57 22.89 26.71
N PHE A 503 15.94 23.56 25.74
CA PHE A 503 15.36 24.89 25.93
C PHE A 503 13.95 24.90 26.56
N LYS A 504 13.33 23.73 26.87
CA LYS A 504 11.90 23.67 27.24
C LYS A 504 11.65 23.31 28.72
N GLY A 505 10.88 24.17 29.40
CA GLY A 505 10.09 23.81 30.59
C GLY A 505 8.84 23.01 30.21
N LYS A 506 8.49 22.00 31.01
CA LYS A 506 7.40 21.02 30.77
C LYS A 506 6.06 21.71 30.46
N GLU A 507 5.40 21.33 29.36
CA GLU A 507 3.92 21.17 29.21
C GLU A 507 3.46 21.07 27.73
N GLY A 508 2.27 20.49 27.55
CA GLY A 508 1.76 19.90 26.30
C GLY A 508 0.39 20.38 25.79
N LYS A 509 -0.41 19.37 25.37
CA LYS A 509 -1.60 19.33 24.49
C LYS A 509 -1.33 19.35 22.98
N LEU A 510 -1.97 18.40 22.29
CA LEU A 510 -1.94 18.18 20.84
C LEU A 510 -2.73 19.28 20.10
N GLN A 511 -2.05 20.00 19.21
CA GLN A 511 -2.60 20.86 18.16
C GLN A 511 -2.02 20.42 16.82
N SER A 512 -2.58 20.89 15.69
CA SER A 512 -2.16 20.53 14.31
C SER A 512 -0.68 20.80 14.00
N ILE A 513 -0.06 21.72 14.74
CA ILE A 513 1.39 21.75 14.99
C ILE A 513 1.51 21.96 16.49
N SER A 514 2.13 21.02 17.21
CA SER A 514 2.32 21.23 18.65
C SER A 514 3.27 22.41 18.90
N LYS A 515 3.17 23.06 20.06
CA LYS A 515 4.14 24.11 20.43
C LYS A 515 5.59 23.60 20.38
N SER A 516 5.81 22.31 20.72
CA SER A 516 7.10 21.64 20.57
C SER A 516 7.56 21.52 19.13
N ASP A 517 6.65 21.19 18.20
CA ASP A 517 6.99 21.13 16.77
C ASP A 517 7.32 22.52 16.24
N SER A 518 6.56 23.55 16.64
CA SER A 518 6.88 24.93 16.26
C SER A 518 8.25 25.39 16.75
N GLN A 519 8.68 24.96 17.94
CA GLN A 519 10.02 25.24 18.46
C GLN A 519 11.09 24.45 17.70
N PHE A 520 10.84 23.17 17.45
CA PHE A 520 11.72 22.33 16.64
C PHE A 520 11.92 22.94 15.25
N PHE A 521 10.84 23.32 14.57
CA PHE A 521 10.88 24.02 13.28
C PHE A 521 11.72 25.29 13.33
N HIS A 522 11.55 26.12 14.36
CA HIS A 522 12.38 27.32 14.54
C HIS A 522 13.88 26.97 14.59
N HIS A 523 14.27 25.99 15.39
CA HIS A 523 15.68 25.58 15.50
C HIS A 523 16.21 24.95 14.22
N LEU A 524 15.43 24.03 13.61
CA LEU A 524 15.76 23.36 12.37
C LEU A 524 16.04 24.36 11.24
N PHE A 525 15.08 25.26 10.99
CA PHE A 525 15.17 26.20 9.88
C PHE A 525 16.29 27.22 10.09
N THR A 526 16.49 27.65 11.35
CA THR A 526 17.58 28.57 11.70
C THR A 526 18.94 27.91 11.49
N ARG A 527 19.12 26.65 11.92
CA ARG A 527 20.35 25.89 11.73
C ARG A 527 20.64 25.70 10.23
N ASP A 528 19.67 25.18 9.49
CA ASP A 528 19.83 24.89 8.06
C ASP A 528 20.11 26.17 7.26
N ALA A 529 19.44 27.28 7.58
CA ALA A 529 19.69 28.57 6.95
C ALA A 529 21.08 29.13 7.30
N ARG A 530 21.57 28.94 8.53
CA ARG A 530 22.93 29.35 8.92
C ARG A 530 23.99 28.51 8.22
N HIS A 531 23.79 27.20 8.16
CA HIS A 531 24.69 26.29 7.47
C HIS A 531 24.86 26.67 5.99
N HIS A 532 23.77 27.09 5.35
CA HIS A 532 23.77 27.53 3.95
C HIS A 532 23.89 29.06 3.78
N LEU A 533 24.29 29.80 4.82
CA LEU A 533 24.40 31.27 4.77
C LEU A 533 25.33 31.79 3.66
N PRO A 534 26.50 31.17 3.38
CA PRO A 534 27.36 31.59 2.27
C PRO A 534 26.64 31.54 0.93
N ARG A 535 25.92 30.44 0.65
CA ARG A 535 25.11 30.27 -0.57
C ARG A 535 23.96 31.28 -0.63
N LEU A 536 23.23 31.46 0.46
CA LEU A 536 22.12 32.42 0.55
C LEU A 536 22.59 33.86 0.30
N ARG A 537 23.77 34.24 0.79
CA ARG A 537 24.36 35.56 0.51
C ARG A 537 24.73 35.72 -0.96
N ARG A 538 25.24 34.67 -1.60
CA ARG A 538 25.54 34.67 -3.05
C ARG A 538 24.26 34.84 -3.86
N LEU A 539 23.19 34.12 -3.51
CA LEU A 539 21.87 34.29 -4.12
C LEU A 539 21.38 35.73 -3.94
N ALA A 540 21.50 36.30 -2.73
CA ALA A 540 21.07 37.68 -2.46
C ALA A 540 21.78 38.71 -3.34
N LEU A 541 23.08 38.56 -3.52
CA LEU A 541 23.88 39.44 -4.37
C LEU A 541 23.55 39.27 -5.86
N THR A 542 23.24 38.05 -6.30
CA THR A 542 23.07 37.71 -7.71
C THR A 542 21.65 37.99 -8.20
N GLU A 543 20.64 37.54 -7.45
CA GLU A 543 19.23 37.63 -7.86
C GLU A 543 18.58 38.97 -7.50
N TYR A 544 19.06 39.62 -6.43
CA TYR A 544 18.48 40.87 -5.92
C TYR A 544 19.55 41.95 -5.66
N PRO A 545 20.36 42.32 -6.67
CA PRO A 545 21.37 43.35 -6.51
C PRO A 545 20.72 44.69 -6.13
N GLY A 546 21.00 45.17 -4.93
CA GLY A 546 20.44 46.42 -4.40
C GLY A 546 19.37 46.25 -3.32
N THR A 547 18.85 45.04 -3.11
CA THR A 547 18.00 44.74 -1.96
C THR A 547 18.88 44.48 -0.73
N THR A 548 18.60 45.16 0.38
CA THR A 548 19.33 44.88 1.63
C THR A 548 19.00 43.45 2.08
N LYS A 549 19.99 42.70 2.58
CA LYS A 549 19.78 41.30 2.98
C LYS A 549 18.65 41.15 4.03
N ALA A 550 18.50 42.14 4.90
CA ALA A 550 17.41 42.19 5.88
C ALA A 550 16.01 42.42 5.29
N ALA A 551 15.91 42.89 4.04
CA ALA A 551 14.67 42.98 3.28
C ALA A 551 14.41 41.73 2.42
N LEU A 552 15.14 40.63 2.66
CA LEU A 552 14.93 39.33 2.03
C LEU A 552 14.34 38.33 3.02
N ILE A 553 13.50 37.45 2.51
CA ILE A 553 12.98 36.26 3.18
C ILE A 553 13.79 35.07 2.68
N ILE A 554 14.26 34.24 3.60
CA ILE A 554 14.92 32.97 3.27
C ILE A 554 13.84 31.92 3.09
N CYS A 555 13.83 31.23 1.95
CA CYS A 555 12.86 30.20 1.63
C CYS A 555 13.54 28.82 1.58
N ILE A 556 13.08 27.87 2.41
CA ILE A 556 13.60 26.49 2.44
C ILE A 556 12.49 25.51 2.03
N ASP A 557 12.73 24.73 0.98
CA ASP A 557 11.80 23.69 0.53
C ASP A 557 12.29 22.30 1.00
N TYR A 558 11.64 21.78 2.04
CA TYR A 558 11.88 20.43 2.58
C TYR A 558 11.07 19.34 1.87
N THR A 559 10.31 19.68 0.82
CA THR A 559 9.54 18.70 0.05
C THR A 559 10.39 17.98 -0.99
N VAL A 560 11.61 18.47 -1.20
CA VAL A 560 12.65 17.91 -2.07
C VAL A 560 13.88 17.54 -1.23
N LEU A 561 14.64 16.54 -1.71
CA LEU A 561 15.86 16.09 -1.06
C LEU A 561 17.03 16.14 -2.07
N PRO A 562 18.15 16.83 -1.77
CA PRO A 562 18.37 17.70 -0.61
C PRO A 562 17.41 18.92 -0.58
N PRO A 563 17.20 19.57 0.59
CA PRO A 563 16.35 20.75 0.67
C PRO A 563 16.79 21.85 -0.30
N LYS A 564 15.83 22.51 -0.95
CA LYS A 564 16.13 23.61 -1.88
C LYS A 564 16.06 24.95 -1.16
N TYR A 565 17.11 25.75 -1.31
CA TYR A 565 17.22 27.09 -0.73
C TYR A 565 16.98 28.15 -1.81
N SER A 566 16.19 29.16 -1.47
CA SER A 566 15.91 30.33 -2.30
C SER A 566 15.67 31.56 -1.41
N ILE A 567 15.52 32.72 -2.02
CA ILE A 567 15.25 33.97 -1.32
C ILE A 567 14.19 34.78 -2.07
N LYS A 568 13.45 35.62 -1.35
CA LYS A 568 12.43 36.51 -1.94
C LYS A 568 12.47 37.90 -1.30
N PRO A 569 12.17 38.98 -2.05
CA PRO A 569 12.01 40.30 -1.45
C PRO A 569 10.80 40.33 -0.51
N LEU A 570 10.99 40.89 0.68
CA LEU A 570 9.92 41.09 1.67
C LEU A 570 8.79 41.99 1.15
N ALA A 571 9.14 42.92 0.24
CA ALA A 571 8.19 43.82 -0.40
C ALA A 571 7.24 43.10 -1.39
N ASP A 572 7.68 41.99 -1.97
CA ASP A 572 6.90 41.23 -2.96
C ASP A 572 6.18 40.02 -2.36
N TYR A 573 6.34 39.79 -1.04
CA TYR A 573 5.79 38.62 -0.36
C TYR A 573 4.29 38.42 -0.59
N GLU A 574 3.49 39.49 -0.54
CA GLU A 574 2.04 39.43 -0.75
C GLU A 574 1.64 39.09 -2.18
N LYS A 575 2.46 39.47 -3.17
CA LYS A 575 2.19 39.21 -4.59
C LYS A 575 2.45 37.76 -4.95
N ASP A 576 3.43 37.15 -4.28
CA ASP A 576 3.92 35.81 -4.57
C ASP A 576 3.55 34.79 -3.48
N LEU A 577 2.45 35.04 -2.76
CA LEU A 577 1.91 34.08 -1.80
C LEU A 577 1.49 32.81 -2.57
N PRO A 578 2.11 31.65 -2.31
CA PRO A 578 1.64 30.43 -2.91
C PRO A 578 0.21 30.16 -2.42
N GLU A 579 -0.68 29.70 -3.31
CA GLU A 579 -1.98 29.19 -2.92
C GLU A 579 -1.78 28.10 -1.87
N MET A 580 -2.22 28.36 -0.64
CA MET A 580 -1.99 27.44 0.47
C MET A 580 -3.20 27.30 1.34
N ARG A 581 -3.33 26.10 1.90
CA ARG A 581 -4.37 25.75 2.88
C ARG A 581 -3.86 26.06 4.28
N GLY A 582 -3.72 27.35 4.61
CA GLY A 582 -3.51 27.80 5.98
C GLY A 582 -4.81 27.77 6.79
N SER A 583 -4.71 27.65 8.11
CA SER A 583 -5.84 28.10 8.94
C SER A 583 -5.83 29.63 8.97
N PRO A 584 -6.98 30.31 9.07
CA PRO A 584 -7.01 31.78 9.19
C PRO A 584 -6.10 32.33 10.29
N ASN A 585 -5.94 31.58 11.39
CA ASN A 585 -5.04 31.94 12.48
C ASN A 585 -3.55 31.85 12.09
N THR A 586 -3.19 30.89 11.24
CA THR A 586 -1.82 30.74 10.74
C THR A 586 -1.47 31.87 9.79
N GLU A 587 -2.40 32.25 8.92
CA GLU A 587 -2.25 33.38 7.98
C GLU A 587 -2.09 34.69 8.75
N ALA A 588 -3.01 35.01 9.67
CA ALA A 588 -2.91 36.21 10.49
C ALA A 588 -1.60 36.28 11.32
N ARG A 589 -1.10 35.14 11.80
CA ARG A 589 0.20 35.08 12.48
C ARG A 589 1.36 35.37 11.53
N ASN A 590 1.33 34.80 10.33
CA ASN A 590 2.35 35.02 9.31
C ASN A 590 2.38 36.50 8.89
N ASP A 591 1.21 37.11 8.67
CA ASP A 591 1.08 38.53 8.33
C ASP A 591 1.67 39.41 9.44
N ALA A 592 1.40 39.09 10.71
CA ALA A 592 1.98 39.81 11.84
C ALA A 592 3.52 39.69 11.91
N LEU A 593 4.10 38.57 11.49
CA LEU A 593 5.56 38.39 11.42
C LEU A 593 6.17 39.20 10.26
N ILE A 594 5.50 39.23 9.11
CA ILE A 594 5.88 40.01 7.94
C ILE A 594 5.87 41.51 8.29
N GLU A 595 4.77 42.02 8.84
CA GLU A 595 4.63 43.42 9.24
C GLU A 595 5.69 43.82 10.26
N ARG A 596 5.91 42.97 11.28
CA ARG A 596 6.93 43.23 12.29
C ARG A 596 8.34 43.36 11.69
N ALA A 597 8.67 42.56 10.68
CA ALA A 597 9.97 42.67 9.99
C ALA A 597 10.06 43.93 9.12
N ARG A 598 8.97 44.33 8.45
CA ARG A 598 8.88 45.57 7.66
C ARG A 598 9.08 46.80 8.53
N GLU A 599 8.44 46.84 9.69
CA GLU A 599 8.55 47.94 10.66
C GLU A 599 9.94 48.05 11.31
N ASN A 600 10.75 46.99 11.25
CA ASN A 600 12.03 46.90 11.94
C ASN A 600 13.14 46.36 11.03
N PRO A 601 13.51 47.10 9.96
CA PRO A 601 14.52 46.66 9.01
C PRO A 601 15.86 46.42 9.71
N GLY A 602 16.49 45.28 9.41
CA GLY A 602 17.78 44.88 9.99
C GLY A 602 17.69 44.17 11.35
N LYS A 603 16.54 44.21 12.05
CA LYS A 603 16.41 43.52 13.35
C LYS A 603 15.95 42.08 13.25
N PHE A 604 15.20 41.76 12.21
CA PHE A 604 14.56 40.46 12.02
C PHE A 604 14.93 39.89 10.65
N THR A 605 15.19 38.59 10.61
CA THR A 605 15.25 37.82 9.36
C THR A 605 14.12 36.79 9.38
N ILE A 606 13.35 36.76 8.31
CA ILE A 606 12.25 35.81 8.16
C ILE A 606 12.77 34.58 7.43
N ILE A 607 12.47 33.41 7.98
CA ILE A 607 12.70 32.12 7.33
C ILE A 607 11.34 31.47 7.10
N GLN A 608 11.03 31.25 5.83
CA GLN A 608 9.82 30.61 5.34
C GLN A 608 10.19 29.21 4.89
N SER A 609 9.56 28.20 5.50
CA SER A 609 9.84 26.80 5.16
C SER A 609 8.59 26.13 4.63
N LYS A 610 8.75 25.37 3.55
CA LYS A 610 7.73 24.51 2.96
C LYS A 610 8.01 23.07 3.38
N ILE A 611 7.03 22.44 4.02
CA ILE A 611 7.14 21.07 4.55
C ILE A 611 6.00 20.20 4.01
N ALA A 612 6.25 18.90 3.87
CA ALA A 612 5.26 17.93 3.40
C ALA A 612 4.23 17.65 4.50
N ASN A 613 2.93 17.74 4.18
CA ASN A 613 1.83 17.44 5.09
C ASN A 613 0.83 16.50 4.41
N GLY A 614 1.24 15.23 4.28
CA GLY A 614 0.64 14.22 3.40
C GLY A 614 0.56 14.67 1.95
N GLU A 615 -0.63 14.69 1.35
CA GLU A 615 -0.82 15.15 -0.04
C GLU A 615 -0.74 16.67 -0.16
N GLY A 616 -0.87 17.36 0.97
CA GLY A 616 -0.80 18.80 1.05
C GLY A 616 0.62 19.30 1.30
N LEU A 617 0.73 20.61 1.20
CA LEU A 617 1.92 21.37 1.55
C LEU A 617 1.56 22.28 2.71
N GLN A 618 2.44 22.33 3.71
CA GLN A 618 2.29 23.26 4.82
C GLN A 618 3.48 24.22 4.81
N MET A 619 3.18 25.49 5.03
CA MET A 619 4.21 26.49 5.24
C MET A 619 4.30 26.87 6.69
N VAL A 620 5.53 26.95 7.16
CA VAL A 620 5.86 27.38 8.51
C VAL A 620 6.83 28.54 8.39
N MET A 621 6.46 29.67 8.97
CA MET A 621 7.33 30.84 9.07
C MET A 621 7.93 30.94 10.46
N THR A 622 9.18 31.32 10.51
CA THR A 622 9.89 31.65 11.74
C THR A 622 10.68 32.93 11.57
N VAL A 623 10.94 33.61 12.69
CA VAL A 623 11.70 34.86 12.72
C VAL A 623 12.92 34.67 13.59
N VAL A 624 14.07 35.10 13.08
CA VAL A 624 15.33 35.15 13.80
C VAL A 624 15.68 36.61 14.09
N THR A 625 16.02 36.90 15.33
CA THR A 625 16.45 38.23 15.78
C THR A 625 17.95 38.42 15.64
N GLY A 626 18.39 39.67 15.43
CA GLY A 626 19.80 40.05 15.42
C GLY A 626 20.40 40.06 14.01
N SER A 627 21.74 40.16 13.91
CA SER A 627 22.42 40.31 12.62
C SER A 627 22.67 38.96 11.94
N PHE A 628 21.57 38.25 11.63
CA PHE A 628 21.61 36.93 10.98
C PHE A 628 22.51 36.88 9.74
N TRP A 629 22.53 37.98 8.98
CA TRP A 629 23.26 38.09 7.73
C TRP A 629 24.71 38.53 7.88
N ASP A 630 25.16 38.93 9.06
CA ASP A 630 26.50 39.48 9.28
C ASP A 630 27.44 38.41 9.85
N ASP A 631 28.70 38.44 9.42
CA ASP A 631 29.72 37.53 9.94
C ASP A 631 30.17 37.86 11.36
N SER A 632 29.89 39.08 11.83
CA SER A 632 30.27 39.53 13.16
C SER A 632 29.52 38.82 14.27
N ASP A 633 28.24 38.46 14.04
CA ASP A 633 27.48 37.58 14.94
C ASP A 633 27.76 36.11 14.66
N ASN A 634 28.55 35.82 13.63
CA ASN A 634 28.97 34.50 13.24
C ASN A 634 30.21 34.06 14.05
N GLN A 635 30.08 34.03 15.39
CA GLN A 635 30.99 33.31 16.28
C GLN A 635 31.13 31.80 15.91
N TRP A 636 30.34 31.35 14.94
CA TRP A 636 30.18 30.00 14.42
C TRP A 636 31.08 29.71 13.20
N ALA A 637 31.69 30.74 12.58
CA ALA A 637 32.59 30.58 11.44
C ALA A 637 34.02 30.28 11.93
N ILE A 638 34.62 29.19 11.44
CA ILE A 638 36.02 28.86 11.73
C ILE A 638 36.91 29.93 11.08
N PRO A 639 37.73 30.68 11.84
CA PRO A 639 38.66 31.63 11.27
C PRO A 639 39.64 30.88 10.35
N GLY A 640 39.57 31.14 9.03
CA GLY A 640 40.48 30.55 8.04
C GLY A 640 39.86 29.60 7.02
N ALA A 641 38.52 29.41 6.99
CA ALA A 641 37.87 28.80 5.84
C ALA A 641 37.94 29.77 4.65
N ILE A 642 39.01 29.65 3.86
CA ILE A 642 39.29 30.46 2.69
C ILE A 642 38.13 30.31 1.70
N GLU A 643 37.60 31.44 1.22
CA GLU A 643 36.70 31.50 0.07
C GLU A 643 37.44 30.93 -1.15
N ASP A 644 37.34 29.61 -1.37
CA ASP A 644 37.86 29.00 -2.58
C ASP A 644 36.94 29.38 -3.75
N LYS A 645 37.47 30.18 -4.66
CA LYS A 645 36.70 31.02 -5.61
C LYS A 645 36.27 30.31 -6.90
N THR A 646 36.34 28.98 -7.00
CA THR A 646 36.12 28.29 -8.28
C THR A 646 35.34 26.98 -8.23
N ILE A 647 34.44 26.80 -7.26
CA ILE A 647 33.48 25.68 -7.29
C ILE A 647 32.22 26.12 -8.05
N ASP A 648 32.35 26.19 -9.39
CA ASP A 648 31.23 26.37 -10.33
C ASP A 648 30.67 25.02 -10.82
N GLY A 649 30.87 23.95 -10.05
CA GLY A 649 30.31 22.62 -10.32
C GLY A 649 29.05 22.36 -9.52
N GLU A 650 27.96 21.96 -10.19
CA GLU A 650 26.68 21.55 -9.58
C GLU A 650 26.79 20.37 -8.59
N ASP A 651 27.98 19.78 -8.44
CA ASP A 651 28.28 18.77 -7.44
C ASP A 651 28.76 19.40 -6.12
N GLU A 652 27.85 20.10 -5.42
CA GLU A 652 27.98 20.45 -4.00
C GLU A 652 27.78 19.17 -3.16
N LYS A 653 28.56 18.13 -3.47
CA LYS A 653 28.43 16.79 -2.89
C LYS A 653 29.23 16.73 -1.59
N TYR A 654 28.58 17.17 -0.51
CA TYR A 654 29.03 17.00 0.87
C TYR A 654 30.48 17.46 1.11
N SER A 655 30.75 18.77 0.98
CA SER A 655 31.97 19.33 1.58
C SER A 655 31.99 18.95 3.06
N GLY A 656 33.06 18.29 3.49
CA GLY A 656 33.13 17.54 4.75
C GLY A 656 32.57 18.26 5.96
N LYS A 657 31.97 17.47 6.86
CA LYS A 657 31.40 17.86 8.17
C LYS A 657 32.41 18.65 9.02
N THR A 658 32.58 19.94 8.76
CA THR A 658 33.18 20.84 9.75
C THR A 658 32.15 21.01 10.84
N ILE A 659 32.50 20.54 12.05
CA ILE A 659 31.75 20.83 13.28
C ILE A 659 31.54 22.34 13.30
N ASP A 660 30.30 22.78 13.07
CA ASP A 660 30.00 24.20 13.09
C ASP A 660 29.93 24.66 14.55
N GLY A 661 29.87 25.97 14.79
CA GLY A 661 29.75 26.45 16.16
C GLY A 661 28.53 25.85 16.88
N VAL A 662 27.47 25.46 16.16
CA VAL A 662 26.21 24.96 16.73
C VAL A 662 26.47 23.56 17.28
N ASP A 663 27.22 22.75 16.54
CA ASP A 663 27.74 21.46 17.00
C ASP A 663 28.68 21.61 18.22
N MET A 664 29.54 22.64 18.25
CA MET A 664 30.39 22.96 19.41
C MET A 664 29.58 23.38 20.64
N MET A 665 28.60 24.28 20.49
CA MET A 665 27.71 24.71 21.57
C MET A 665 26.91 23.53 22.13
N MET A 666 26.45 22.64 21.25
CA MET A 666 25.78 21.40 21.66
C MET A 666 26.69 20.49 22.46
N THR A 667 27.91 20.29 22.00
CA THR A 667 28.91 19.51 22.73
C THR A 667 29.09 20.09 24.14
N ARG A 668 29.20 21.42 24.26
CA ARG A 668 29.30 22.11 25.56
C ARG A 668 28.04 21.97 26.41
N MET A 669 26.84 22.12 25.83
CA MET A 669 25.57 21.94 26.55
C MET A 669 25.38 20.52 27.06
N ILE A 670 25.63 19.51 26.22
CA ILE A 670 25.57 18.09 26.62
C ILE A 670 26.58 17.80 27.73
N LEU A 671 27.82 18.29 27.59
CA LEU A 671 28.83 18.15 28.64
C LEU A 671 28.39 18.84 29.94
N ASN A 672 27.79 20.04 29.87
CA ASN A 672 27.28 20.74 31.04
C ASN A 672 26.09 20.04 31.70
N ASP A 673 25.18 19.43 30.94
CA ASP A 673 24.07 18.64 31.48
C ASP A 673 24.56 17.33 32.12
N ILE A 674 25.59 16.69 31.55
CA ILE A 674 26.28 15.55 32.16
C ILE A 674 26.92 15.96 33.48
N LEU A 675 27.71 17.05 33.50
CA LEU A 675 28.31 17.60 34.72
C LEU A 675 27.25 17.86 35.79
N LYS A 676 26.15 18.51 35.40
CA LYS A 676 25.02 18.81 36.29
C LYS A 676 24.36 17.55 36.84
N SER A 677 24.22 16.49 36.03
CA SER A 677 23.68 15.21 36.48
C SER A 677 24.57 14.50 37.50
N HIS A 678 25.87 14.81 37.51
CA HIS A 678 26.84 14.35 38.49
C HIS A 678 27.03 15.31 39.69
N GLY A 679 26.23 16.38 39.77
CA GLY A 679 26.34 17.39 40.83
C GLY A 679 27.50 18.37 40.63
N GLU A 680 28.15 18.37 39.46
CA GLU A 680 29.21 19.31 39.11
C GLU A 680 28.64 20.59 38.47
N PRO A 681 29.27 21.76 38.70
CA PRO A 681 28.89 23.00 38.04
C PRO A 681 29.19 22.93 36.54
N ALA A 682 28.41 23.67 35.74
CA ALA A 682 28.70 23.82 34.31
C ALA A 682 30.11 24.38 34.10
N ALA A 683 30.90 23.75 33.22
CA ALA A 683 32.31 24.04 33.03
C ALA A 683 32.69 24.44 31.60
N PHE A 684 31.75 24.37 30.66
CA PHE A 684 32.00 24.56 29.22
C PHE A 684 31.19 25.70 28.59
#